data_AF-A0A397IST4-F1
#
_entry.id   AF-A0A397IST4-F1
#
_cell.length_a   1.000
_cell.length_b   1.000
_cell.length_c   1.000
_cell.angle_alpha   90.00
_cell.angle_beta   90.00
_cell.angle_gamma   90.00
#
_symmetry.space_group_name_H-M   'P 1'
#
loop_
_entity.id
_entity.type
_entity.pdbx_description
1 polymer ?
#
loop_
_entity_poly.entity_id
_entity_poly.type
_entity_poly.pdbx_seq_one_letter_code
_entity_poly.pdbx_strand_id
1 'polypeptide(L)'
;MVTSHLPSFRSRTIGIGVPRKLHLPLFLLRGLSLVPASYGFISYIIAAEHVPFRDSGGLLELRSTELDYWLGAMWCLLSGLWSYWLADGLMRRWLFYYEVSSVIIRLISLQAINWVITAFVVTHYGPDEPVWAWVVCSIVLGICNVIQWLFTSTAKYVKAGDPETMRQMTWRDIQRYIVIPLAIAAFVTMIFLLEQQSKFRYTSNSGLTNYKLHTNLSLNEIQSDSEVKIIMVILSSWTESGYRKRENFRETTIKLIPQNSNKSSLAYRFILGDAPSAKAHKNMGKKILAESEKYNDLLIVPASDLYDDLSRKVYKSFEWVNKYDFDYFLKTDDDMFVRMDTVVRELEELGSGKKYYWRGLGYWNIPPIHNSDNKNSAFDYKLPMFPPFTAGALYILSRDIISIIATDTPRLFTKNEDQNLGIWLFPYNVKPIHDRRIQQADVCEDDMIAKHFSDSYEPDRSMKEMYENVINNRRTCEGFRQRFCALCYPCWGRENHWHDWNFDCDDVKGITLLRQSEVLLEKPETSIRVFDKPQNITMGSKEDEWIIPGLLSEHSSIYSGTNQWYLLHWLCWTTDSSTFQERHYKTIELIWVHTPNAIVFVLTTTLPDDFFAEYLKQGYKIYVIKFNKELLLKRQWYLGSNSFNWLQDWNKWKNSQFFFSHITDYMRYLLLYKYGGMYMDMDALWIRTPPSTQIEFIGSDHSKVASDSEWTLDKDGTYLAPGVMRFRKGWSMFREIAEQSFSPTYSTMCFNCVGPRAITIYVKEYRNTLEENGFTILPGKILYPRNYIEIDGLLNYDSSAIQKLKKIEKNSWSIHLFGKMTNFKIIEDGSVIGVAIKKFSLDIPHSPAPLIGNGKPSSQNQNLSYPFVLEGPKQYKFVFGTTVEKIDQYAGSVNGKFEGLYVIFVRGGPPTALKSIIYAKVDKGKLSFNSNGGDWSETSITINNSTKKDINAILNTLIYRPSENFQKTGGKDIIKLKVIFGEHHAKLNIEVVIPVSNNLNS
;
A
#
# COMPACT_ATOMS: atom_id res chain seq x y z
N MET A 1 -36.95 0.54 -58.11
CA MET A 1 -37.41 0.61 -56.71
C MET A 1 -36.51 1.59 -55.97
N VAL A 2 -37.15 2.48 -55.23
CA VAL A 2 -36.67 3.79 -54.79
C VAL A 2 -35.65 3.66 -53.66
N THR A 3 -34.44 4.17 -53.89
CA THR A 3 -33.40 4.33 -52.88
C THR A 3 -33.72 5.51 -51.98
N SER A 4 -33.75 5.25 -50.67
CA SER A 4 -34.01 6.21 -49.61
C SER A 4 -32.83 7.19 -49.47
N HIS A 5 -33.02 8.40 -49.96
CA HIS A 5 -32.11 9.51 -49.69
C HIS A 5 -32.15 9.90 -48.20
N LEU A 6 -31.01 9.75 -47.53
CA LEU A 6 -30.65 10.50 -46.32
C LEU A 6 -30.90 12.01 -46.54
N PRO A 7 -31.37 12.77 -45.52
CA PRO A 7 -31.62 14.19 -45.70
C PRO A 7 -30.29 14.92 -45.94
N SER A 8 -30.10 15.41 -47.16
CA SER A 8 -28.92 16.18 -47.53
C SER A 8 -28.84 17.48 -46.73
N PHE A 9 -27.71 17.71 -46.06
CA PHE A 9 -27.30 18.97 -45.41
C PHE A 9 -26.97 20.10 -46.42
N ARG A 10 -27.57 20.08 -47.62
CA ARG A 10 -27.39 21.13 -48.63
C ARG A 10 -28.64 21.99 -48.74
N SER A 11 -28.47 23.27 -48.41
CA SER A 11 -29.18 24.40 -49.01
C SER A 11 -30.71 24.38 -48.94
N ARG A 12 -31.27 24.87 -47.83
CA ARG A 12 -32.46 25.74 -47.90
C ARG A 12 -32.05 27.13 -47.44
N THR A 13 -31.89 28.01 -48.41
CA THR A 13 -31.61 29.44 -48.26
C THR A 13 -32.46 30.04 -47.15
N ILE A 14 -31.78 30.51 -46.09
CA ILE A 14 -32.32 31.54 -45.20
C ILE A 14 -32.77 32.67 -46.13
N GLY A 15 -34.03 33.10 -45.99
CA GLY A 15 -34.84 33.75 -47.03
C GLY A 15 -34.18 34.89 -47.83
N ILE A 16 -34.82 35.19 -48.96
CA ILE A 16 -34.49 36.30 -49.87
C ILE A 16 -34.29 37.59 -49.03
N GLY A 17 -33.07 38.13 -49.03
CA GLY A 17 -32.73 39.40 -48.33
C GLY A 17 -31.64 39.33 -47.25
N VAL A 18 -31.14 38.15 -46.85
CA VAL A 18 -30.07 38.04 -45.82
C VAL A 18 -28.66 38.05 -46.45
N PRO A 19 -27.74 38.94 -46.01
CA PRO A 19 -26.35 38.94 -46.47
C PRO A 19 -25.64 37.60 -46.20
N ARG A 20 -24.86 37.09 -47.16
CA ARG A 20 -24.15 35.80 -47.04
C ARG A 20 -23.30 35.66 -45.78
N LYS A 21 -22.70 36.76 -45.31
CA LYS A 21 -21.88 36.82 -44.09
C LYS A 21 -22.65 36.50 -42.81
N LEU A 22 -23.98 36.67 -42.80
CA LEU A 22 -24.83 36.49 -41.62
C LEU A 22 -25.52 35.11 -41.56
N HIS A 23 -25.34 34.25 -42.57
CA HIS A 23 -25.91 32.89 -42.54
C HIS A 23 -25.31 32.01 -41.44
N LEU A 24 -23.98 32.04 -41.26
CA LEU A 24 -23.30 31.24 -40.25
C LEU A 24 -23.64 31.71 -38.81
N PRO A 25 -23.62 33.02 -38.49
CA PRO A 25 -24.09 33.51 -37.19
C PRO A 25 -25.52 33.11 -36.84
N LEU A 26 -26.46 33.23 -37.78
CA LEU A 26 -27.86 32.83 -37.56
C LEU A 26 -28.01 31.32 -37.38
N PHE A 27 -27.22 30.52 -38.11
CA PHE A 27 -27.18 29.07 -37.95
C PHE A 27 -26.69 28.67 -36.55
N LEU A 28 -25.60 29.29 -36.08
CA LEU A 28 -25.03 29.03 -34.76
C LEU A 28 -25.97 29.47 -33.63
N LEU A 29 -26.57 30.67 -33.74
CA LEU A 29 -27.53 31.19 -32.76
C LEU A 29 -28.80 30.34 -32.67
N ARG A 30 -29.24 29.74 -33.79
CA ARG A 30 -30.31 28.75 -33.78
C ARG A 30 -29.87 27.46 -33.10
N GLY A 31 -28.63 27.01 -33.34
CA GLY A 31 -28.07 25.80 -32.72
C GLY A 31 -28.00 25.86 -31.19
N LEU A 32 -27.88 27.06 -30.60
CA LEU A 32 -27.90 27.26 -29.15
C LEU A 32 -29.18 26.74 -28.46
N SER A 33 -30.28 26.56 -29.19
CA SER A 33 -31.52 25.99 -28.64
C SER A 33 -31.40 24.52 -28.21
N LEU A 34 -30.38 23.81 -28.70
CA LEU A 34 -30.13 22.39 -28.40
C LEU A 34 -29.30 22.19 -27.13
N VAL A 35 -28.56 23.20 -26.67
CA VAL A 35 -27.56 23.08 -25.60
C VAL A 35 -28.15 22.51 -24.30
N PRO A 36 -29.29 22.99 -23.77
CA PRO A 36 -29.84 22.44 -22.54
C PRO A 36 -30.22 20.95 -22.66
N ALA A 37 -30.83 20.58 -23.80
CA ALA A 37 -31.24 19.21 -24.07
C ALA A 37 -30.05 18.26 -24.27
N SER A 38 -29.00 18.70 -24.95
CA SER A 38 -27.76 17.93 -25.12
C SER A 38 -27.04 17.71 -23.79
N TYR A 39 -27.00 18.73 -22.93
CA TYR A 39 -26.43 18.62 -21.59
C TYR A 39 -27.22 17.63 -20.73
N GLY A 40 -28.55 17.72 -20.72
CA GLY A 40 -29.43 16.79 -20.00
C GLY A 40 -29.27 15.35 -20.48
N PHE A 41 -29.26 15.14 -21.81
CA PHE A 41 -29.09 13.82 -22.42
C PHE A 41 -27.76 13.15 -22.01
N ILE A 42 -26.65 13.86 -22.12
CA ILE A 42 -25.32 13.34 -21.72
C ILE A 42 -25.30 13.05 -20.22
N SER A 43 -25.82 13.97 -19.40
CA SER A 43 -25.83 13.82 -17.95
C SER A 43 -26.62 12.59 -17.51
N TYR A 44 -27.76 12.31 -18.13
CA TYR A 44 -28.59 11.16 -17.76
C TYR A 44 -28.12 9.83 -18.34
N ILE A 45 -27.43 9.81 -19.48
CA ILE A 45 -26.75 8.57 -19.92
C ILE A 45 -25.65 8.20 -18.94
N ILE A 46 -24.82 9.18 -18.53
CA ILE A 46 -23.78 8.95 -17.53
C ILE A 46 -24.42 8.51 -16.20
N ALA A 47 -25.50 9.16 -15.78
CA ALA A 47 -26.20 8.79 -14.56
C ALA A 47 -26.81 7.38 -14.64
N ALA A 48 -27.36 6.97 -15.79
CA ALA A 48 -27.90 5.63 -16.00
C ALA A 48 -26.82 4.55 -15.85
N GLU A 49 -25.61 4.79 -16.37
CA GLU A 49 -24.48 3.85 -16.26
C GLU A 49 -23.91 3.75 -14.83
N HIS A 50 -24.18 4.73 -13.97
CA HIS A 50 -23.58 4.83 -12.63
C HIS A 50 -24.62 4.75 -11.50
N VAL A 51 -25.84 4.27 -11.77
CA VAL A 51 -26.83 4.03 -10.71
C VAL A 51 -26.33 2.86 -9.85
N PRO A 52 -26.00 3.06 -8.56
CA PRO A 52 -25.59 1.96 -7.69
C PRO A 52 -26.70 0.90 -7.61
N PHE A 53 -26.35 -0.38 -7.68
CA PHE A 53 -27.29 -1.48 -7.53
C PHE A 53 -27.98 -1.34 -6.17
N ARG A 54 -29.25 -0.94 -6.19
CA ARG A 54 -29.94 -0.50 -4.98
C ARG A 54 -30.37 -1.71 -4.18
N ASP A 55 -29.90 -1.74 -2.94
CA ASP A 55 -30.36 -2.63 -1.89
C ASP A 55 -31.90 -2.73 -1.85
N SER A 56 -32.37 -3.95 -2.06
CA SER A 56 -33.66 -4.46 -1.63
C SER A 56 -33.89 -4.14 -0.14
N GLY A 57 -34.68 -3.10 0.13
CA GLY A 57 -35.46 -2.99 1.36
C GLY A 57 -35.10 -1.86 2.32
N GLY A 58 -35.71 -0.69 2.11
CA GLY A 58 -35.91 0.33 3.14
C GLY A 58 -37.01 1.31 2.71
N LEU A 59 -38.04 1.50 3.53
CA LEU A 59 -39.24 2.30 3.22
C LEU A 59 -39.03 3.83 3.20
N LEU A 60 -37.78 4.32 3.28
CA LEU A 60 -37.50 5.70 3.71
C LEU A 60 -36.82 6.63 2.71
N GLU A 61 -36.38 6.17 1.54
CA GLU A 61 -36.05 7.08 0.42
C GLU A 61 -36.42 6.41 -0.92
N LEU A 62 -37.34 6.98 -1.69
CA LEU A 62 -37.58 6.60 -3.09
C LEU A 62 -36.66 7.46 -3.96
N ARG A 63 -35.64 6.87 -4.60
CA ARG A 63 -34.77 7.53 -5.59
C ARG A 63 -35.01 6.91 -6.97
N SER A 64 -34.71 7.66 -8.02
CA SER A 64 -34.86 7.23 -9.42
C SER A 64 -33.99 6.01 -9.78
N THR A 65 -34.55 5.12 -10.59
CA THR A 65 -33.92 3.91 -11.12
C THR A 65 -33.19 4.16 -12.43
N GLU A 66 -32.37 3.20 -12.88
CA GLU A 66 -31.72 3.24 -14.20
C GLU A 66 -32.70 3.54 -15.34
N LEU A 67 -33.89 2.92 -15.31
CA LEU A 67 -34.95 3.14 -16.30
C LEU A 67 -35.45 4.59 -16.30
N ASP A 68 -35.50 5.26 -15.15
CA ASP A 68 -35.97 6.64 -15.06
C ASP A 68 -35.00 7.62 -15.72
N TYR A 69 -33.70 7.35 -15.65
CA TYR A 69 -32.66 8.11 -16.34
C TYR A 69 -32.68 7.87 -17.86
N TRP A 70 -32.88 6.62 -18.31
CA TRP A 70 -33.07 6.31 -19.74
C TRP A 70 -34.32 7.00 -20.33
N LEU A 71 -35.44 6.99 -19.58
CA LEU A 71 -36.66 7.70 -19.96
C LEU A 71 -36.42 9.22 -19.98
N GLY A 72 -35.73 9.78 -18.98
CA GLY A 72 -35.32 11.18 -18.94
C GLY A 72 -34.50 11.60 -20.16
N ALA A 73 -33.53 10.78 -20.57
CA ALA A 73 -32.72 11.00 -21.77
C ALA A 73 -33.57 11.03 -23.05
N MET A 74 -34.55 10.13 -23.18
CA MET A 74 -35.51 10.16 -24.29
C MET A 74 -36.30 11.48 -24.34
N TRP A 75 -36.79 11.96 -23.19
CA TRP A 75 -37.53 13.23 -23.09
C TRP A 75 -36.64 14.46 -23.36
N CYS A 76 -35.33 14.39 -23.06
CA CYS A 76 -34.36 15.41 -23.46
C CYS A 76 -34.27 15.55 -24.98
N LEU A 77 -34.20 14.43 -25.71
CA LEU A 77 -34.13 14.45 -27.18
C LEU A 77 -35.37 15.09 -27.80
N LEU A 78 -36.56 14.77 -27.27
CA LEU A 78 -37.82 15.36 -27.73
C LEU A 78 -37.88 16.87 -27.46
N SER A 79 -37.46 17.29 -26.25
CA SER A 79 -37.36 18.72 -25.89
C SER A 79 -36.38 19.47 -26.80
N GLY A 80 -35.21 18.89 -27.08
CA GLY A 80 -34.21 19.47 -27.98
C GLY A 80 -34.77 19.71 -29.38
N LEU A 81 -35.48 18.71 -29.93
CA LEU A 81 -36.09 18.80 -31.24
C LEU A 81 -37.12 19.95 -31.32
N TRP A 82 -38.02 20.04 -30.34
CA TRP A 82 -39.06 21.07 -30.31
C TRP A 82 -38.53 22.46 -29.98
N SER A 83 -37.50 22.56 -29.15
CA SER A 83 -36.76 23.81 -28.90
C SER A 83 -36.13 24.35 -30.19
N TYR A 84 -35.50 23.47 -30.97
CA TYR A 84 -34.91 23.82 -32.26
C TYR A 84 -35.94 24.24 -33.31
N TRP A 85 -37.08 23.55 -33.38
CA TRP A 85 -38.16 23.93 -34.30
C TRP A 85 -38.80 25.26 -33.93
N LEU A 86 -38.98 25.55 -32.63
CA LEU A 86 -39.49 26.82 -32.16
C LEU A 86 -38.55 27.98 -32.57
N ALA A 87 -37.25 27.79 -32.36
CA ALA A 87 -36.23 28.75 -32.75
C ALA A 87 -36.18 28.96 -34.28
N ASP A 88 -36.23 27.88 -35.08
CA ASP A 88 -36.25 27.98 -36.55
C ASP A 88 -37.50 28.69 -37.07
N GLY A 89 -38.67 28.35 -36.52
CA GLY A 89 -39.95 28.90 -36.91
C GLY A 89 -40.08 30.40 -36.62
N LEU A 90 -39.67 30.83 -35.43
CA LEU A 90 -39.67 32.26 -35.06
C LEU A 90 -38.61 33.05 -35.82
N MET A 91 -37.40 32.50 -35.99
CA MET A 91 -36.33 33.15 -36.76
C MET A 91 -36.76 33.43 -38.20
N ARG A 92 -37.33 32.44 -38.90
CA ARG A 92 -37.81 32.61 -40.28
C ARG A 92 -38.88 33.69 -40.38
N ARG A 93 -39.80 33.75 -39.40
CA ARG A 93 -40.83 34.80 -39.34
C ARG A 93 -40.19 36.16 -39.11
N TRP A 94 -39.31 36.30 -38.14
CA TRP A 94 -38.71 37.60 -37.83
C TRP A 94 -37.88 38.13 -38.99
N LEU A 95 -37.18 37.27 -39.74
CA LEU A 95 -36.46 37.66 -40.96
C LEU A 95 -37.36 38.21 -42.06
N PHE A 96 -38.66 37.91 -42.03
CA PHE A 96 -39.63 38.45 -42.98
C PHE A 96 -40.11 39.86 -42.60
N TYR A 97 -40.19 40.17 -41.30
CA TYR A 97 -40.79 41.42 -40.78
C TYR A 97 -39.78 42.46 -40.28
N TYR A 98 -38.56 42.04 -39.93
CA TYR A 98 -37.57 42.87 -39.26
C TYR A 98 -36.20 42.78 -39.94
N GLU A 99 -35.40 43.81 -39.76
CA GLU A 99 -33.98 43.78 -40.15
C GLU A 99 -33.21 42.70 -39.38
N VAL A 100 -32.17 42.16 -40.01
CA VAL A 100 -31.39 41.02 -39.49
C VAL A 100 -30.81 41.31 -38.09
N SER A 101 -30.42 42.55 -37.80
CA SER A 101 -29.95 43.00 -36.47
C SER A 101 -31.01 42.79 -35.38
N SER A 102 -32.25 43.16 -35.65
CA SER A 102 -33.39 42.99 -34.74
C SER A 102 -33.75 41.52 -34.55
N VAL A 103 -33.59 40.70 -35.60
CA VAL A 103 -33.80 39.25 -35.51
C VAL A 103 -32.77 38.59 -34.59
N ILE A 104 -31.50 38.99 -34.69
CA ILE A 104 -30.42 38.45 -33.86
C ILE A 104 -30.71 38.71 -32.38
N ILE A 105 -31.10 39.94 -32.02
CA ILE A 105 -31.44 40.30 -30.63
C ILE A 105 -32.59 39.42 -30.11
N ARG A 106 -33.67 39.28 -30.89
CA ARG A 106 -34.84 38.46 -30.50
C ARG A 106 -34.49 36.98 -30.37
N LEU A 107 -33.62 36.47 -31.24
CA LEU A 107 -33.16 35.08 -31.18
C LEU A 107 -32.30 34.83 -29.94
N ILE A 108 -31.40 35.76 -29.59
CA ILE A 108 -30.61 35.70 -28.35
C ILE A 108 -31.54 35.75 -27.12
N SER A 109 -32.51 36.67 -27.10
CA SER A 109 -33.49 36.76 -26.01
C SER A 109 -34.31 35.48 -25.86
N LEU A 110 -34.71 34.86 -26.98
CA LEU A 110 -35.43 33.59 -26.97
C LEU A 110 -34.58 32.46 -26.35
N GLN A 111 -33.28 32.36 -26.70
CA GLN A 111 -32.41 31.36 -26.08
C GLN A 111 -32.21 31.60 -24.59
N ALA A 112 -32.01 32.86 -24.18
CA ALA A 112 -31.85 33.20 -22.77
C ALA A 112 -33.09 32.81 -21.95
N ILE A 113 -34.30 33.14 -22.45
CA ILE A 113 -35.56 32.76 -21.80
C ILE A 113 -35.70 31.24 -21.72
N ASN A 114 -35.44 30.54 -22.83
CA ASN A 114 -35.57 29.09 -22.90
C ASN A 114 -34.60 28.39 -21.93
N TRP A 115 -33.33 28.83 -21.88
CA TRP A 115 -32.33 28.27 -20.98
C TRP A 115 -32.69 28.51 -19.51
N VAL A 116 -33.19 29.70 -19.16
CA VAL A 116 -33.61 30.03 -17.79
C VAL A 116 -34.81 29.17 -17.37
N ILE A 117 -35.80 29.00 -18.25
CA ILE A 117 -36.97 28.16 -17.95
C ILE A 117 -36.56 26.69 -17.81
N THR A 118 -35.73 26.17 -18.72
CA THR A 118 -35.23 24.79 -18.62
C THR A 118 -34.41 24.58 -17.34
N ALA A 119 -33.51 25.51 -17.01
CA ALA A 119 -32.73 25.44 -15.77
C ALA A 119 -33.62 25.49 -14.52
N PHE A 120 -34.62 26.37 -14.50
CA PHE A 120 -35.59 26.47 -13.41
C PHE A 120 -36.35 25.17 -13.21
N VAL A 121 -36.88 24.57 -14.28
CA VAL A 121 -37.62 23.30 -14.22
C VAL A 121 -36.71 22.16 -13.74
N VAL A 122 -35.51 22.02 -14.31
CA VAL A 122 -34.57 20.96 -13.93
C VAL A 122 -34.10 21.12 -12.48
N THR A 123 -33.88 22.35 -12.02
CA THR A 123 -33.49 22.60 -10.61
C THR A 123 -34.65 22.40 -9.65
N HIS A 124 -35.90 22.67 -10.05
CA HIS A 124 -37.08 22.49 -9.19
C HIS A 124 -37.35 21.03 -8.85
N TYR A 125 -37.28 20.15 -9.85
CA TYR A 125 -37.49 18.71 -9.68
C TYR A 125 -36.24 17.98 -9.16
N GLY A 126 -35.04 18.56 -9.37
CA GLY A 126 -33.79 17.99 -8.90
C GLY A 126 -33.26 16.84 -9.78
N PRO A 127 -32.05 16.33 -9.48
CA PRO A 127 -31.40 15.29 -10.29
C PRO A 127 -32.10 13.93 -10.19
N ASP A 128 -32.81 13.67 -9.07
CA ASP A 128 -33.50 12.41 -8.78
C ASP A 128 -34.91 12.32 -9.38
N GLU A 129 -35.36 13.28 -10.19
CA GLU A 129 -36.65 13.23 -10.91
C GLU A 129 -36.52 13.58 -12.41
N PRO A 130 -35.70 12.83 -13.18
CA PRO A 130 -35.34 13.18 -14.55
C PRO A 130 -36.53 13.14 -15.52
N VAL A 131 -37.50 12.23 -15.30
CA VAL A 131 -38.68 12.10 -16.16
C VAL A 131 -39.58 13.33 -16.03
N TRP A 132 -39.88 13.77 -14.82
CA TRP A 132 -40.76 14.93 -14.57
C TRP A 132 -40.18 16.22 -15.13
N ALA A 133 -38.90 16.49 -14.87
CA ALA A 133 -38.23 17.69 -15.35
C ALA A 133 -38.37 17.86 -16.87
N TRP A 134 -38.16 16.78 -17.64
CA TRP A 134 -38.12 16.85 -19.10
C TRP A 134 -39.47 16.61 -19.78
N VAL A 135 -40.43 15.97 -19.11
CA VAL A 135 -41.84 15.98 -19.53
C VAL A 135 -42.40 17.40 -19.47
N VAL A 136 -42.16 18.13 -18.37
CA VAL A 136 -42.63 19.52 -18.22
C VAL A 136 -41.99 20.43 -19.27
N CYS A 137 -40.68 20.32 -19.49
CA CYS A 137 -40.00 21.06 -20.56
C CYS A 137 -40.60 20.74 -21.95
N SER A 138 -40.86 19.46 -22.24
CA SER A 138 -41.47 19.03 -23.50
C SER A 138 -42.88 19.60 -23.68
N ILE A 139 -43.72 19.57 -22.66
CA ILE A 139 -45.09 20.11 -22.72
C ILE A 139 -45.07 21.61 -22.97
N VAL A 140 -44.26 22.37 -22.23
CA VAL A 140 -44.12 23.82 -22.41
C VAL A 140 -43.67 24.14 -23.83
N LEU A 141 -42.63 23.46 -24.33
CA LEU A 141 -42.13 23.64 -25.69
C LEU A 141 -43.18 23.22 -26.74
N GLY A 142 -43.94 22.15 -26.51
CA GLY A 142 -45.02 21.71 -27.37
C GLY A 142 -46.12 22.77 -27.49
N ILE A 143 -46.57 23.34 -26.36
CA ILE A 143 -47.54 24.44 -26.32
C ILE A 143 -46.97 25.68 -27.04
N CYS A 144 -45.71 26.06 -26.77
CA CYS A 144 -45.07 27.18 -27.44
C CYS A 144 -45.00 26.99 -28.97
N ASN A 145 -44.73 25.77 -29.45
CA ASN A 145 -44.75 25.45 -30.88
C ASN A 145 -46.16 25.54 -31.47
N VAL A 146 -47.20 25.09 -30.75
CA VAL A 146 -48.60 25.24 -31.19
C VAL A 146 -49.02 26.71 -31.23
N ILE A 147 -48.66 27.50 -30.21
CA ILE A 147 -48.91 28.95 -30.14
C ILE A 147 -48.18 29.66 -31.28
N GLN A 148 -46.88 29.41 -31.44
CA GLN A 148 -46.07 29.96 -32.52
C GLN A 148 -46.74 29.68 -33.87
N TRP A 149 -47.25 28.46 -34.06
CA TRP A 149 -47.95 28.07 -35.26
C TRP A 149 -49.30 28.80 -35.45
N LEU A 150 -50.16 28.87 -34.43
CA LEU A 150 -51.46 29.57 -34.47
C LEU A 150 -51.31 31.06 -34.81
N PHE A 151 -50.27 31.70 -34.28
CA PHE A 151 -49.98 33.11 -34.57
C PHE A 151 -49.23 33.30 -35.90
N THR A 152 -48.70 32.24 -36.53
CA THR A 152 -48.11 32.30 -37.88
C THR A 152 -49.10 32.00 -38.98
N SER A 153 -50.22 31.31 -38.70
CA SER A 153 -51.27 30.99 -39.68
C SER A 153 -52.28 32.13 -39.90
N THR A 154 -52.31 33.13 -39.02
CA THR A 154 -53.16 34.33 -39.14
C THR A 154 -52.47 35.40 -40.02
N ALA A 155 -52.53 35.20 -41.34
CA ALA A 155 -52.07 36.19 -42.32
C ALA A 155 -53.17 37.23 -42.61
N LYS A 156 -53.12 38.39 -41.94
CA LYS A 156 -53.63 39.64 -42.53
C LYS A 156 -52.43 40.28 -43.25
N TYR A 157 -52.61 40.65 -44.51
CA TYR A 157 -51.66 41.29 -45.44
C TYR A 157 -50.81 40.35 -46.31
N VAL A 158 -51.45 39.82 -47.36
CA VAL A 158 -50.78 39.37 -48.59
C VAL A 158 -50.65 40.60 -49.52
N LYS A 159 -49.43 40.93 -49.98
CA LYS A 159 -49.23 41.84 -51.12
C LYS A 159 -49.49 41.06 -52.40
N ALA A 160 -50.29 41.63 -53.30
CA ALA A 160 -50.63 41.03 -54.59
C ALA A 160 -49.37 40.92 -55.48
N GLY A 161 -49.02 39.70 -55.91
CA GLY A 161 -48.03 39.49 -56.99
C GLY A 161 -47.14 38.25 -56.91
N ASP A 162 -46.97 37.59 -55.76
CA ASP A 162 -46.07 36.43 -55.65
C ASP A 162 -46.83 35.10 -55.43
N PRO A 163 -46.62 34.06 -56.27
CA PRO A 163 -47.22 32.75 -56.07
C PRO A 163 -46.45 31.92 -55.01
N GLU A 164 -47.22 31.43 -54.03
CA GLU A 164 -47.00 30.32 -53.09
C GLU A 164 -45.55 29.89 -52.75
N THR A 165 -45.14 29.89 -51.48
CA THR A 165 -45.45 28.77 -50.57
C THR A 165 -45.14 29.16 -49.12
N MET A 166 -46.00 29.99 -48.50
CA MET A 166 -46.00 30.09 -47.04
C MET A 166 -46.63 28.79 -46.52
N ARG A 167 -45.79 27.81 -46.17
CA ARG A 167 -46.18 26.45 -45.74
C ARG A 167 -47.23 26.54 -44.62
N GLN A 168 -48.51 26.49 -44.96
CA GLN A 168 -49.57 26.24 -44.00
C GLN A 168 -49.38 24.81 -43.50
N MET A 169 -48.80 24.66 -42.31
CA MET A 169 -48.85 23.38 -41.61
C MET A 169 -50.32 23.06 -41.38
N THR A 170 -50.81 21.97 -41.94
CA THR A 170 -52.21 21.55 -41.77
C THR A 170 -52.40 20.99 -40.35
N TRP A 171 -53.64 20.86 -39.88
CA TRP A 171 -53.92 20.13 -38.62
C TRP A 171 -53.26 18.74 -38.59
N ARG A 172 -53.11 18.10 -39.76
CA ARG A 172 -52.39 16.82 -39.94
C ARG A 172 -50.91 16.92 -39.59
N ASP A 173 -50.27 18.07 -39.83
CA ASP A 173 -48.86 18.28 -39.49
C ASP A 173 -48.68 18.49 -37.97
N ILE A 174 -49.60 19.18 -37.29
CA ILE A 174 -49.56 19.30 -35.81
C ILE A 174 -49.70 17.92 -35.17
N GLN A 175 -50.65 17.13 -35.68
CA GLN A 175 -50.79 15.74 -35.27
C GLN A 175 -49.50 14.96 -35.48
N ARG A 176 -48.87 15.09 -36.65
CA ARG A 176 -47.64 14.36 -37.00
C ARG A 176 -46.40 14.77 -36.19
N TYR A 177 -46.20 16.06 -35.95
CA TYR A 177 -44.93 16.58 -35.42
C TYR A 177 -44.95 16.89 -33.92
N ILE A 178 -46.13 17.10 -33.32
CA ILE A 178 -46.27 17.42 -31.89
C ILE A 178 -47.06 16.33 -31.18
N VAL A 179 -48.28 16.02 -31.63
CA VAL A 179 -49.17 15.10 -30.89
C VAL A 179 -48.69 13.65 -30.91
N ILE A 180 -48.30 13.12 -32.08
CA ILE A 180 -47.85 11.72 -32.21
C ILE A 180 -46.55 11.47 -31.43
N PRO A 181 -45.48 12.28 -31.55
CA PRO A 181 -44.26 12.08 -30.76
C PRO A 181 -44.50 12.20 -29.25
N LEU A 182 -45.36 13.13 -28.82
CA LEU A 182 -45.76 13.24 -27.41
C LEU A 182 -46.47 11.97 -26.93
N ALA A 183 -47.42 11.46 -27.72
CA ALA A 183 -48.19 10.26 -27.38
C ALA A 183 -47.31 9.00 -27.33
N ILE A 184 -46.35 8.85 -28.24
CA ILE A 184 -45.40 7.73 -28.24
C ILE A 184 -44.51 7.80 -27.00
N ALA A 185 -43.91 8.96 -26.71
CA ALA A 185 -43.05 9.13 -25.54
C ALA A 185 -43.82 8.88 -24.23
N ALA A 186 -45.06 9.36 -24.13
CA ALA A 186 -45.94 9.11 -22.99
C ALA A 186 -46.33 7.62 -22.86
N PHE A 187 -46.66 6.94 -23.96
CA PHE A 187 -47.03 5.52 -23.96
C PHE A 187 -45.87 4.62 -23.55
N VAL A 188 -44.67 4.88 -24.08
CA VAL A 188 -43.44 4.18 -23.69
C VAL A 188 -43.17 4.39 -22.20
N THR A 189 -43.22 5.64 -21.74
CA THR A 189 -43.05 5.98 -20.30
C THR A 189 -44.07 5.23 -19.44
N MET A 190 -45.35 5.17 -19.86
CA MET A 190 -46.40 4.46 -19.14
C MET A 190 -46.14 2.96 -19.03
N ILE A 191 -45.70 2.27 -20.10
CA ILE A 191 -45.40 0.83 -20.05
C ILE A 191 -44.31 0.54 -19.02
N PHE A 192 -43.21 1.30 -19.04
CA PHE A 192 -42.10 1.11 -18.10
C PHE A 192 -42.49 1.47 -16.66
N LEU A 193 -43.27 2.53 -16.46
CA LEU A 193 -43.80 2.88 -15.13
C LEU A 193 -44.78 1.83 -14.60
N LEU A 194 -45.59 1.18 -15.45
CA LEU A 194 -46.47 0.07 -15.05
C LEU A 194 -45.67 -1.17 -14.65
N GLU A 195 -44.57 -1.46 -15.35
CA GLU A 195 -43.65 -2.55 -14.99
C GLU A 195 -42.97 -2.28 -13.64
N GLN A 196 -42.44 -1.07 -13.44
CA GLN A 196 -41.89 -0.64 -12.14
C GLN A 196 -42.96 -0.71 -11.05
N GLN A 197 -44.16 -0.19 -11.29
CA GLN A 197 -45.26 -0.24 -10.31
C GLN A 197 -45.66 -1.67 -9.97
N SER A 198 -45.60 -2.61 -10.92
CA SER A 198 -45.83 -4.03 -10.65
C SER A 198 -44.77 -4.61 -9.69
N LYS A 199 -43.50 -4.28 -9.90
CA LYS A 199 -42.38 -4.65 -9.01
C LYS A 199 -42.52 -4.00 -7.61
N PHE A 200 -42.91 -2.73 -7.55
CA PHE A 200 -43.11 -1.98 -6.29
C PHE A 200 -44.34 -2.42 -5.50
N ARG A 201 -45.48 -2.68 -6.14
CA ARG A 201 -46.69 -3.19 -5.45
C ARG A 201 -46.44 -4.54 -4.77
N TYR A 202 -45.57 -5.36 -5.37
CA TYR A 202 -45.18 -6.62 -4.78
C TYR A 202 -44.36 -6.43 -3.50
N THR A 203 -43.34 -5.57 -3.56
CA THR A 203 -42.48 -5.23 -2.41
C THR A 203 -43.22 -4.44 -1.31
N SER A 204 -44.21 -3.61 -1.65
CA SER A 204 -45.03 -2.88 -0.68
C SER A 204 -46.07 -3.77 0.02
N ASN A 205 -46.63 -4.77 -0.66
CA ASN A 205 -47.59 -5.71 -0.06
C ASN A 205 -46.93 -6.73 0.88
N SER A 206 -45.63 -6.99 0.73
CA SER A 206 -44.84 -7.74 1.73
C SER A 206 -44.78 -7.04 3.09
N GLY A 207 -45.02 -5.73 3.13
CA GLY A 207 -45.14 -4.98 4.40
C GLY A 207 -46.42 -5.26 5.19
N LEU A 208 -47.36 -6.09 4.70
CA LEU A 208 -48.68 -6.27 5.33
C LEU A 208 -49.21 -7.71 5.44
N THR A 209 -48.40 -8.76 5.24
CA THR A 209 -48.89 -10.15 5.38
C THR A 209 -48.66 -10.75 6.78
N ASN A 210 -49.72 -10.62 7.58
CA ASN A 210 -50.19 -11.28 8.81
C ASN A 210 -49.84 -12.78 9.11
N TYR A 211 -48.67 -13.30 8.77
CA TYR A 211 -48.22 -14.60 9.28
C TYR A 211 -47.31 -14.40 10.49
N LYS A 212 -47.89 -14.05 11.65
CA LYS A 212 -47.17 -14.12 12.93
C LYS A 212 -46.95 -15.59 13.29
N LEU A 213 -45.91 -16.21 12.72
CA LEU A 213 -45.40 -17.47 13.26
C LEU A 213 -44.92 -17.21 14.70
N HIS A 214 -44.95 -18.24 15.56
CA HIS A 214 -44.38 -18.14 16.90
C HIS A 214 -42.86 -17.97 16.79
N THR A 215 -42.40 -16.72 16.77
CA THR A 215 -40.99 -16.35 16.56
C THR A 215 -40.16 -16.37 17.84
N ASN A 216 -40.78 -16.49 19.01
CA ASN A 216 -40.04 -16.62 20.25
C ASN A 216 -39.57 -18.06 20.41
N LEU A 217 -38.27 -18.27 20.62
CA LEU A 217 -37.78 -19.47 21.30
C LEU A 217 -38.59 -19.60 22.58
N SER A 218 -39.26 -20.74 22.78
CA SER A 218 -39.77 -21.03 24.10
C SER A 218 -38.52 -21.20 24.98
N LEU A 219 -38.39 -20.37 26.01
CA LEU A 219 -37.28 -20.43 26.98
C LEU A 219 -37.14 -21.82 27.64
N ASN A 220 -38.08 -22.74 27.39
CA ASN A 220 -38.04 -24.12 27.85
C ASN A 220 -37.09 -25.01 27.02
N GLU A 221 -36.69 -24.60 25.80
CA GLU A 221 -35.80 -25.41 24.94
C GLU A 221 -34.32 -25.29 25.31
N ILE A 222 -33.90 -24.13 25.84
CA ILE A 222 -32.55 -23.91 26.37
C ILE A 222 -32.59 -24.01 27.89
N GLN A 223 -32.00 -25.07 28.44
CA GLN A 223 -31.89 -25.25 29.88
C GLN A 223 -30.95 -24.18 30.47
N SER A 224 -31.46 -23.38 31.40
CA SER A 224 -30.71 -22.26 31.99
C SER A 224 -29.50 -22.71 32.82
N ASP A 225 -29.54 -23.94 33.33
CA ASP A 225 -28.55 -24.60 34.18
C ASP A 225 -27.49 -25.41 33.43
N SER A 226 -27.60 -25.54 32.10
CA SER A 226 -26.57 -26.21 31.29
C SER A 226 -25.25 -25.42 31.24
N GLU A 227 -24.11 -26.12 31.31
CA GLU A 227 -22.77 -25.52 31.25
C GLU A 227 -22.47 -24.84 29.91
N VAL A 228 -22.99 -25.39 28.79
CA VAL A 228 -22.82 -24.88 27.43
C VAL A 228 -24.17 -24.76 26.73
N LYS A 229 -24.50 -23.57 26.24
CA LYS A 229 -25.76 -23.27 25.54
C LYS A 229 -25.53 -23.00 24.06
N ILE A 230 -26.26 -23.70 23.19
CA ILE A 230 -26.03 -23.70 21.75
C ILE A 230 -27.31 -23.29 21.01
N ILE A 231 -27.19 -22.36 20.05
CA ILE A 231 -28.27 -22.03 19.12
C ILE A 231 -27.84 -22.34 17.69
N MET A 232 -28.61 -23.17 17.00
CA MET A 232 -28.36 -23.57 15.62
C MET A 232 -29.38 -22.95 14.67
N VAL A 233 -28.90 -22.38 13.58
CA VAL A 233 -29.70 -21.80 12.51
C VAL A 233 -29.44 -22.56 11.22
N ILE A 234 -30.52 -23.01 10.60
CA ILE A 234 -30.48 -23.73 9.31
C ILE A 234 -31.12 -22.85 8.26
N LEU A 235 -30.37 -22.41 7.25
CA LEU A 235 -30.94 -21.64 6.16
C LEU A 235 -31.74 -22.57 5.23
N SER A 236 -32.97 -22.17 4.90
CA SER A 236 -33.85 -22.93 4.00
C SER A 236 -34.70 -21.99 3.15
N SER A 237 -35.39 -22.48 2.12
CA SER A 237 -36.22 -21.63 1.25
C SER A 237 -37.71 -21.94 1.28
N TRP A 238 -38.52 -21.03 0.74
CA TRP A 238 -39.96 -21.21 0.48
C TRP A 238 -40.25 -22.24 -0.62
N THR A 239 -39.25 -22.82 -1.27
CA THR A 239 -39.46 -23.76 -2.39
C THR A 239 -39.97 -25.13 -1.92
N GLU A 240 -40.57 -25.89 -2.85
CA GLU A 240 -40.95 -27.29 -2.59
C GLU A 240 -39.72 -28.16 -2.24
N SER A 241 -38.58 -27.88 -2.88
CA SER A 241 -37.31 -28.54 -2.55
C SER A 241 -36.89 -28.22 -1.11
N GLY A 242 -36.90 -26.94 -0.72
CA GLY A 242 -36.60 -26.51 0.65
C GLY A 242 -37.50 -27.18 1.69
N TYR A 243 -38.80 -27.30 1.42
CA TYR A 243 -39.75 -28.03 2.28
C TYR A 243 -39.31 -29.49 2.52
N ARG A 244 -38.92 -30.22 1.46
CA ARG A 244 -38.43 -31.61 1.57
C ARG A 244 -37.07 -31.71 2.26
N LYS A 245 -36.17 -30.76 2.00
CA LYS A 245 -34.85 -30.70 2.63
C LYS A 245 -34.96 -30.52 4.14
N ARG A 246 -35.84 -29.64 4.63
CA ARG A 246 -36.13 -29.52 6.08
C ARG A 246 -36.62 -30.82 6.69
N GLU A 247 -37.53 -31.53 6.04
CA GLU A 247 -38.00 -32.85 6.50
C GLU A 247 -36.87 -33.88 6.57
N ASN A 248 -36.04 -33.97 5.53
CA ASN A 248 -34.87 -34.86 5.53
C ASN A 248 -33.88 -34.51 6.64
N PHE A 249 -33.60 -33.21 6.86
CA PHE A 249 -32.69 -32.72 7.88
C PHE A 249 -33.18 -33.08 9.31
N ARG A 250 -34.49 -32.94 9.57
CA ARG A 250 -35.13 -33.39 10.83
C ARG A 250 -35.00 -34.89 11.05
N GLU A 251 -35.14 -35.68 10.00
CA GLU A 251 -35.10 -37.13 10.09
C GLU A 251 -33.68 -37.72 10.20
N THR A 252 -32.65 -36.89 10.11
CA THR A 252 -31.23 -37.30 10.03
C THR A 252 -30.35 -36.49 10.99
N THR A 253 -29.82 -35.34 10.57
CA THR A 253 -28.91 -34.47 11.34
C THR A 253 -29.44 -34.14 12.73
N ILE A 254 -30.74 -33.81 12.85
CA ILE A 254 -31.35 -33.47 14.14
C ILE A 254 -31.42 -34.67 15.08
N LYS A 255 -31.58 -35.90 14.57
CA LYS A 255 -31.59 -37.12 15.40
C LYS A 255 -30.23 -37.44 16.03
N LEU A 256 -29.15 -36.85 15.52
CA LEU A 256 -27.81 -37.00 16.09
C LEU A 256 -27.53 -36.00 17.22
N ILE A 257 -28.43 -35.05 17.50
CA ILE A 257 -28.26 -34.13 18.62
C ILE A 257 -28.36 -34.95 19.94
N PRO A 258 -27.32 -34.90 20.80
CA PRO A 258 -27.40 -35.53 22.11
C PRO A 258 -28.59 -34.98 22.92
N GLN A 259 -29.22 -35.82 23.74
CA GLN A 259 -30.30 -35.36 24.62
C GLN A 259 -29.76 -34.28 25.58
N ASN A 260 -30.52 -33.19 25.75
CA ASN A 260 -30.15 -32.08 26.63
C ASN A 260 -29.76 -32.61 28.01
N SER A 261 -28.63 -32.13 28.53
CA SER A 261 -28.07 -32.53 29.81
C SER A 261 -27.57 -31.31 30.59
N ASN A 262 -27.13 -31.52 31.82
CA ASN A 262 -26.48 -30.46 32.61
C ASN A 262 -25.20 -29.94 31.93
N LYS A 263 -24.61 -30.69 30.99
CA LYS A 263 -23.41 -30.26 30.25
C LYS A 263 -23.74 -29.37 29.06
N SER A 264 -24.75 -29.72 28.27
CA SER A 264 -25.13 -28.92 27.09
C SER A 264 -26.62 -28.90 26.83
N SER A 265 -27.07 -27.77 26.29
CA SER A 265 -28.43 -27.59 25.78
C SER A 265 -28.39 -26.91 24.42
N LEU A 266 -29.16 -27.45 23.47
CA LEU A 266 -29.20 -26.97 22.09
C LEU A 266 -30.64 -26.70 21.63
N ALA A 267 -30.84 -25.52 21.02
CA ALA A 267 -32.06 -25.18 20.29
C ALA A 267 -31.75 -24.91 18.82
N TYR A 268 -32.65 -25.25 17.90
CA TYR A 268 -32.46 -25.03 16.47
C TYR A 268 -33.68 -24.38 15.79
N ARG A 269 -33.46 -23.59 14.73
CA ARG A 269 -34.51 -23.03 13.88
C ARG A 269 -34.14 -23.07 12.40
N PHE A 270 -35.11 -23.42 11.55
CA PHE A 270 -35.03 -23.19 10.12
C PHE A 270 -35.40 -21.74 9.81
N ILE A 271 -34.53 -21.03 9.11
CA ILE A 271 -34.70 -19.62 8.78
C ILE A 271 -35.20 -19.48 7.35
N LEU A 272 -36.34 -18.80 7.21
CA LEU A 272 -36.95 -18.40 5.95
C LEU A 272 -36.97 -16.86 5.86
N GLY A 273 -36.81 -16.31 4.67
CA GLY A 273 -37.15 -14.90 4.43
C GLY A 273 -38.66 -14.71 4.24
N ASP A 274 -39.10 -13.50 3.93
CA ASP A 274 -40.41 -13.25 3.37
C ASP A 274 -40.54 -13.91 1.99
N ALA A 275 -41.76 -14.32 1.64
CA ALA A 275 -42.01 -15.01 0.39
C ALA A 275 -41.40 -14.25 -0.81
N PRO A 276 -40.66 -14.93 -1.71
CA PRO A 276 -39.91 -14.25 -2.78
C PRO A 276 -40.81 -13.78 -3.92
N SER A 277 -42.02 -14.35 -4.04
CA SER A 277 -43.05 -13.90 -4.98
C SER A 277 -44.47 -14.17 -4.44
N ALA A 278 -45.48 -13.45 -4.93
CA ALA A 278 -46.88 -13.69 -4.58
C ALA A 278 -47.32 -15.11 -5.01
N LYS A 279 -46.71 -15.63 -6.08
CA LYS A 279 -46.88 -17.01 -6.54
C LYS A 279 -46.32 -18.01 -5.52
N ALA A 280 -45.10 -17.79 -5.02
CA ALA A 280 -44.51 -18.63 -3.98
C ALA A 280 -45.36 -18.59 -2.71
N HIS A 281 -45.80 -17.40 -2.28
CA HIS A 281 -46.69 -17.24 -1.14
C HIS A 281 -48.01 -18.02 -1.30
N LYS A 282 -48.68 -17.87 -2.45
CA LYS A 282 -49.93 -18.58 -2.76
C LYS A 282 -49.76 -20.10 -2.78
N ASN A 283 -48.65 -20.59 -3.34
CA ASN A 283 -48.41 -22.02 -3.52
C ASN A 283 -47.93 -22.71 -2.24
N MET A 284 -47.08 -22.04 -1.47
CA MET A 284 -46.34 -22.64 -0.35
C MET A 284 -46.76 -22.13 1.02
N GLY A 285 -47.44 -20.98 1.12
CA GLY A 285 -47.82 -20.38 2.39
C GLY A 285 -48.67 -21.28 3.28
N LYS A 286 -49.63 -22.03 2.71
CA LYS A 286 -50.42 -23.02 3.47
C LYS A 286 -49.59 -24.20 3.97
N LYS A 287 -48.63 -24.68 3.17
CA LYS A 287 -47.74 -25.79 3.55
C LYS A 287 -46.80 -25.37 4.68
N ILE A 288 -46.21 -24.18 4.57
CA ILE A 288 -45.31 -23.62 5.58
C ILE A 288 -46.04 -23.35 6.90
N LEU A 289 -47.28 -22.85 6.84
CA LEU A 289 -48.08 -22.65 8.05
C LEU A 289 -48.36 -23.99 8.77
N ALA A 290 -48.83 -25.00 8.04
CA ALA A 290 -49.08 -26.33 8.60
C ALA A 290 -47.81 -26.99 9.13
N GLU A 291 -46.66 -26.80 8.47
CA GLU A 291 -45.36 -27.25 8.95
C GLU A 291 -44.95 -26.55 10.24
N SER A 292 -45.11 -25.22 10.32
CA SER A 292 -44.81 -24.44 11.51
C SER A 292 -45.69 -24.85 12.69
N GLU A 293 -46.97 -25.13 12.47
CA GLU A 293 -47.89 -25.61 13.52
C GLU A 293 -47.51 -27.01 14.01
N LYS A 294 -46.97 -27.87 13.12
CA LYS A 294 -46.59 -29.24 13.45
C LYS A 294 -45.26 -29.33 14.22
N TYR A 295 -44.24 -28.60 13.79
CA TYR A 295 -42.87 -28.75 14.29
C TYR A 295 -42.38 -27.58 15.16
N ASN A 296 -43.00 -26.40 15.04
CA ASN A 296 -42.65 -25.18 15.79
C ASN A 296 -41.16 -24.79 15.74
N ASP A 297 -40.49 -25.11 14.64
CA ASP A 297 -39.05 -24.92 14.42
C ASP A 297 -38.73 -23.96 13.27
N LEU A 298 -39.73 -23.28 12.70
CA LEU A 298 -39.57 -22.31 11.63
C LEU A 298 -39.50 -20.88 12.17
N LEU A 299 -38.59 -20.07 11.61
CA LEU A 299 -38.50 -18.63 11.84
C LEU A 299 -38.49 -17.88 10.50
N ILE A 300 -39.48 -17.02 10.28
CA ILE A 300 -39.47 -16.06 9.18
C ILE A 300 -38.84 -14.76 9.68
N VAL A 301 -37.77 -14.32 9.02
CA VAL A 301 -37.07 -13.07 9.35
C VAL A 301 -37.43 -11.96 8.34
N PRO A 302 -37.35 -10.67 8.73
CA PRO A 302 -37.72 -9.55 7.88
C PRO A 302 -36.64 -9.25 6.82
N ALA A 303 -36.49 -10.16 5.86
CA ALA A 303 -35.63 -10.09 4.68
C ALA A 303 -36.26 -10.98 3.60
N SER A 304 -36.16 -10.65 2.31
CA SER A 304 -36.78 -11.51 1.28
C SER A 304 -36.05 -12.86 1.17
N ASP A 305 -36.75 -13.89 0.72
CA ASP A 305 -36.16 -15.21 0.47
C ASP A 305 -35.56 -15.35 -0.95
N LEU A 306 -35.20 -14.22 -1.57
CA LEU A 306 -34.42 -14.21 -2.81
C LEU A 306 -32.95 -14.52 -2.51
N TYR A 307 -32.26 -15.16 -3.46
CA TYR A 307 -30.84 -15.51 -3.32
C TYR A 307 -29.96 -14.28 -3.08
N ASP A 308 -30.25 -13.16 -3.75
CA ASP A 308 -29.50 -11.90 -3.59
C ASP A 308 -29.62 -11.30 -2.17
N ASP A 309 -30.65 -11.68 -1.40
CA ASP A 309 -30.89 -11.22 -0.02
C ASP A 309 -30.38 -12.21 1.05
N LEU A 310 -29.64 -13.25 0.66
CA LEU A 310 -29.19 -14.30 1.58
C LEU A 310 -28.38 -13.75 2.77
N SER A 311 -27.43 -12.84 2.52
CA SER A 311 -26.66 -12.17 3.57
C SER A 311 -27.54 -11.36 4.52
N ARG A 312 -28.59 -10.70 4.01
CA ARG A 312 -29.55 -9.95 4.84
C ARG A 312 -30.34 -10.88 5.73
N LYS A 313 -30.78 -12.02 5.19
CA LYS A 313 -31.46 -13.07 5.93
C LYS A 313 -30.60 -13.65 7.05
N VAL A 314 -29.31 -13.89 6.81
CA VAL A 314 -28.36 -14.29 7.88
C VAL A 314 -28.21 -13.20 8.93
N TYR A 315 -28.04 -11.94 8.51
CA TYR A 315 -27.94 -10.83 9.45
C TYR A 315 -29.17 -10.70 10.35
N LYS A 316 -30.38 -10.87 9.79
CA LYS A 316 -31.62 -10.85 10.58
C LYS A 316 -31.74 -12.04 11.54
N SER A 317 -31.14 -13.19 11.21
CA SER A 317 -31.06 -14.30 12.15
C SER A 317 -30.11 -13.96 13.30
N PHE A 318 -28.98 -13.28 13.06
CA PHE A 318 -28.10 -12.78 14.12
C PHE A 318 -28.82 -11.80 15.05
N GLU A 319 -29.58 -10.84 14.52
CA GLU A 319 -30.39 -9.92 15.33
C GLU A 319 -31.42 -10.64 16.20
N TRP A 320 -32.01 -11.72 15.68
CA TRP A 320 -32.94 -12.54 16.44
C TRP A 320 -32.25 -13.35 17.54
N VAL A 321 -31.15 -14.03 17.22
CA VAL A 321 -30.37 -14.85 18.17
C VAL A 321 -29.77 -14.00 19.29
N ASN A 322 -29.30 -12.77 18.99
CA ASN A 322 -28.65 -11.88 19.97
C ASN A 322 -29.54 -11.50 21.16
N LYS A 323 -30.85 -11.77 21.09
CA LYS A 323 -31.83 -11.53 22.17
C LYS A 323 -31.78 -12.60 23.27
N TYR A 324 -31.12 -13.72 23.02
CA TYR A 324 -31.08 -14.87 23.92
C TYR A 324 -29.70 -15.04 24.58
N ASP A 325 -29.68 -15.79 25.67
CA ASP A 325 -28.45 -16.19 26.36
C ASP A 325 -27.96 -17.53 25.80
N PHE A 326 -26.78 -17.52 25.18
CA PHE A 326 -26.15 -18.68 24.56
C PHE A 326 -24.62 -18.49 24.54
N ASP A 327 -23.88 -19.58 24.35
CA ASP A 327 -22.42 -19.54 24.23
C ASP A 327 -21.96 -19.62 22.78
N TYR A 328 -22.57 -20.54 22.02
CA TYR A 328 -22.21 -20.81 20.62
C TYR A 328 -23.41 -20.72 19.69
N PHE A 329 -23.19 -20.05 18.56
CA PHE A 329 -24.09 -19.99 17.42
C PHE A 329 -23.55 -20.86 16.29
N LEU A 330 -24.39 -21.72 15.71
CA LEU A 330 -24.05 -22.57 14.57
C LEU A 330 -24.92 -22.18 13.38
N LYS A 331 -24.31 -21.92 12.22
CA LYS A 331 -25.04 -21.80 10.93
C LYS A 331 -24.71 -22.98 10.03
N THR A 332 -25.75 -23.54 9.42
CA THR A 332 -25.64 -24.51 8.32
C THR A 332 -26.76 -24.28 7.30
N ASP A 333 -26.73 -25.01 6.19
CA ASP A 333 -27.79 -25.03 5.17
C ASP A 333 -28.66 -26.30 5.25
N ASP A 334 -29.84 -26.28 4.64
CA ASP A 334 -30.81 -27.38 4.67
C ASP A 334 -30.41 -28.61 3.83
N ASP A 335 -29.37 -28.50 3.02
CA ASP A 335 -28.77 -29.56 2.21
C ASP A 335 -27.43 -30.08 2.79
N MET A 336 -27.18 -29.83 4.08
CA MET A 336 -26.01 -30.31 4.79
C MET A 336 -26.35 -31.46 5.75
N PHE A 337 -25.53 -32.50 5.80
CA PHE A 337 -25.55 -33.47 6.89
C PHE A 337 -24.49 -33.11 7.91
N VAL A 338 -24.85 -32.93 9.18
CA VAL A 338 -23.92 -32.52 10.24
C VAL A 338 -23.87 -33.58 11.34
N ARG A 339 -22.66 -33.98 11.74
CA ARG A 339 -22.40 -34.87 12.89
C ARG A 339 -22.61 -34.14 14.20
N MET A 340 -23.87 -33.83 14.52
CA MET A 340 -24.23 -33.06 15.72
C MET A 340 -23.78 -33.74 17.01
N ASP A 341 -23.72 -35.06 17.04
CA ASP A 341 -23.14 -35.86 18.12
C ASP A 341 -21.66 -35.52 18.38
N THR A 342 -20.89 -35.28 17.32
CA THR A 342 -19.48 -34.89 17.40
C THR A 342 -19.32 -33.41 17.71
N VAL A 343 -20.07 -32.54 17.02
CA VAL A 343 -19.98 -31.08 17.20
C VAL A 343 -20.37 -30.67 18.62
N VAL A 344 -21.47 -31.20 19.16
CA VAL A 344 -21.91 -30.87 20.53
C VAL A 344 -20.88 -31.34 21.56
N ARG A 345 -20.37 -32.56 21.44
CA ARG A 345 -19.32 -33.08 22.34
C ARG A 345 -18.06 -32.22 22.31
N GLU A 346 -17.61 -31.78 21.13
CA GLU A 346 -16.45 -30.88 21.02
C GLU A 346 -16.71 -29.51 21.66
N LEU A 347 -17.93 -28.99 21.59
CA LEU A 347 -18.31 -27.73 22.26
C LEU A 347 -18.43 -27.88 23.78
N GLU A 348 -18.90 -29.04 24.26
CA GLU A 348 -18.86 -29.40 25.68
C GLU A 348 -17.42 -29.43 26.21
N GLU A 349 -16.51 -30.10 25.48
CA GLU A 349 -15.08 -30.16 25.82
C GLU A 349 -14.42 -28.76 25.80
N LEU A 350 -14.90 -27.87 24.91
CA LEU A 350 -14.40 -26.50 24.80
C LEU A 350 -14.86 -25.60 25.96
N GLY A 351 -16.04 -25.87 26.52
CA GLY A 351 -16.69 -25.11 27.60
C GLY A 351 -17.27 -23.77 27.16
N SER A 352 -17.94 -23.06 28.07
CA SER A 352 -18.51 -21.72 27.83
C SER A 352 -17.45 -20.60 27.91
N GLY A 353 -17.83 -19.38 27.51
CA GLY A 353 -17.02 -18.18 27.71
C GLY A 353 -15.86 -17.95 26.73
N LYS A 354 -15.78 -18.69 25.63
CA LYS A 354 -14.83 -18.38 24.54
C LYS A 354 -15.22 -17.06 23.87
N LYS A 355 -14.22 -16.24 23.59
CA LYS A 355 -14.36 -14.95 22.92
C LYS A 355 -13.72 -14.99 21.56
N TYR A 356 -14.31 -14.28 20.60
CA TYR A 356 -13.85 -14.20 19.21
C TYR A 356 -13.62 -15.58 18.56
N TYR A 357 -14.40 -16.59 18.98
CA TYR A 357 -14.30 -17.94 18.47
C TYR A 357 -15.10 -18.05 17.18
N TRP A 358 -14.39 -18.20 16.06
CA TRP A 358 -14.98 -18.41 14.75
C TRP A 358 -14.33 -19.63 14.12
N ARG A 359 -15.08 -20.73 13.95
CA ARG A 359 -14.56 -21.98 13.37
C ARG A 359 -15.39 -22.40 12.16
N GLY A 360 -14.73 -22.83 11.10
CA GLY A 360 -15.38 -23.28 9.85
C GLY A 360 -14.36 -23.64 8.77
N LEU A 361 -14.83 -23.99 7.58
CA LEU A 361 -13.94 -24.25 6.45
C LEU A 361 -13.36 -22.92 5.92
N GLY A 362 -12.18 -22.54 6.41
CA GLY A 362 -11.53 -21.26 6.09
C GLY A 362 -11.05 -21.13 4.64
N TYR A 363 -11.27 -19.96 4.06
CA TYR A 363 -10.77 -19.49 2.77
C TYR A 363 -9.95 -18.22 2.96
N TRP A 364 -8.76 -18.19 2.36
CA TRP A 364 -7.80 -17.09 2.45
C TRP A 364 -7.25 -16.74 1.08
N ASN A 365 -6.93 -15.46 0.89
CA ASN A 365 -6.38 -14.95 -0.36
C ASN A 365 -7.25 -15.32 -1.59
N ILE A 366 -8.56 -15.12 -1.47
CA ILE A 366 -9.52 -15.33 -2.57
C ILE A 366 -9.91 -13.95 -3.16
N PRO A 367 -9.71 -13.71 -4.46
CA PRO A 367 -10.16 -12.49 -5.12
C PRO A 367 -11.66 -12.49 -5.39
N PRO A 368 -12.31 -11.31 -5.50
CA PRO A 368 -13.69 -11.21 -5.95
C PRO A 368 -13.84 -11.68 -7.40
N ILE A 369 -14.95 -12.35 -7.68
CA ILE A 369 -15.29 -12.79 -9.03
C ILE A 369 -16.22 -11.74 -9.65
N HIS A 370 -15.83 -11.15 -10.77
CA HIS A 370 -16.62 -10.12 -11.48
C HIS A 370 -17.33 -10.65 -12.72
N ASN A 371 -17.48 -11.97 -12.85
CA ASN A 371 -18.24 -12.60 -13.92
C ASN A 371 -19.70 -12.80 -13.49
N SER A 372 -20.66 -12.20 -14.21
CA SER A 372 -22.09 -12.25 -13.88
C SER A 372 -22.68 -13.64 -13.95
N ASP A 373 -22.07 -14.53 -14.73
CA ASP A 373 -22.50 -15.91 -14.89
C ASP A 373 -22.05 -16.79 -13.71
N ASN A 374 -21.15 -16.27 -12.85
CA ASN A 374 -20.70 -16.96 -11.66
C ASN A 374 -21.60 -16.63 -10.46
N LYS A 375 -22.13 -17.67 -9.82
CA LYS A 375 -22.97 -17.55 -8.61
C LYS A 375 -22.27 -16.82 -7.45
N ASN A 376 -20.94 -16.90 -7.37
CA ASN A 376 -20.12 -16.28 -6.32
C ASN A 376 -19.65 -14.87 -6.71
N SER A 377 -20.31 -14.20 -7.65
CA SER A 377 -19.89 -12.88 -8.12
C SER A 377 -20.15 -11.78 -7.10
N ALA A 378 -19.24 -10.81 -7.03
CA ALA A 378 -19.28 -9.71 -6.07
C ALA A 378 -18.90 -8.38 -6.74
N PHE A 379 -19.83 -7.83 -7.52
CA PHE A 379 -19.64 -6.58 -8.27
C PHE A 379 -19.46 -5.34 -7.38
N ASP A 380 -20.14 -5.31 -6.23
CA ASP A 380 -20.13 -4.17 -5.32
C ASP A 380 -18.94 -4.19 -4.34
N TYR A 381 -18.08 -5.20 -4.43
CA TYR A 381 -16.89 -5.33 -3.60
C TYR A 381 -15.66 -4.77 -4.33
N LYS A 382 -15.12 -3.65 -3.83
CA LYS A 382 -14.07 -2.87 -4.51
C LYS A 382 -12.63 -3.20 -4.11
N LEU A 383 -12.43 -4.06 -3.10
CA LEU A 383 -11.08 -4.43 -2.66
C LEU A 383 -10.57 -5.62 -3.47
N PRO A 384 -9.24 -5.72 -3.70
CA PRO A 384 -8.67 -6.74 -4.59
C PRO A 384 -8.82 -8.16 -4.05
N MET A 385 -9.01 -8.34 -2.74
CA MET A 385 -9.09 -9.63 -2.07
C MET A 385 -10.17 -9.58 -1.00
N PHE A 386 -10.94 -10.65 -0.85
CA PHE A 386 -11.81 -10.79 0.31
C PHE A 386 -10.99 -10.92 1.60
N PRO A 387 -11.47 -10.38 2.74
CA PRO A 387 -10.94 -10.76 4.03
C PRO A 387 -11.13 -12.28 4.23
N PRO A 388 -10.32 -12.92 5.09
CA PRO A 388 -10.53 -14.33 5.41
C PRO A 388 -11.98 -14.61 5.77
N PHE A 389 -12.56 -15.66 5.19
CA PHE A 389 -13.94 -16.06 5.44
C PHE A 389 -14.06 -17.59 5.58
N THR A 390 -15.21 -18.08 6.03
CA THR A 390 -15.50 -19.52 6.13
C THR A 390 -16.62 -19.87 5.18
N ALA A 391 -16.56 -21.04 4.55
CA ALA A 391 -17.61 -21.55 3.69
C ALA A 391 -18.99 -21.53 4.36
N GLY A 392 -20.03 -21.31 3.57
CA GLY A 392 -21.42 -21.33 4.03
C GLY A 392 -21.89 -22.67 4.60
N ALA A 393 -21.23 -23.79 4.26
CA ALA A 393 -21.60 -25.14 4.68
C ALA A 393 -21.82 -25.30 6.19
N LEU A 394 -20.86 -24.87 7.01
CA LEU A 394 -20.96 -24.87 8.47
C LEU A 394 -19.97 -23.87 9.05
N TYR A 395 -20.44 -23.01 9.95
CA TYR A 395 -19.55 -22.25 10.82
C TYR A 395 -20.14 -22.06 12.21
N ILE A 396 -19.24 -21.94 13.18
CA ILE A 396 -19.51 -21.82 14.61
C ILE A 396 -18.95 -20.49 15.10
N LEU A 397 -19.78 -19.70 15.77
CA LEU A 397 -19.43 -18.38 16.31
C LEU A 397 -19.68 -18.34 17.81
N SER A 398 -18.82 -17.67 18.58
CA SER A 398 -19.15 -17.31 19.96
C SER A 398 -20.15 -16.14 20.01
N ARG A 399 -20.90 -16.04 21.10
CA ARG A 399 -21.93 -14.99 21.28
C ARG A 399 -21.40 -13.56 21.10
N ASP A 400 -20.19 -13.27 21.56
CA ASP A 400 -19.59 -11.95 21.43
C ASP A 400 -19.39 -11.52 19.96
N ILE A 401 -19.09 -12.46 19.05
CA ILE A 401 -19.07 -12.20 17.61
C ILE A 401 -20.47 -11.78 17.12
N ILE A 402 -21.51 -12.48 17.54
CA ILE A 402 -22.88 -12.13 17.17
C ILE A 402 -23.24 -10.74 17.72
N SER A 403 -22.83 -10.40 18.93
CA SER A 403 -23.12 -9.10 19.54
C SER A 403 -22.40 -7.92 18.87
N ILE A 404 -21.18 -8.10 18.35
CA ILE A 404 -20.48 -7.04 17.58
C ILE A 404 -21.01 -6.92 16.14
N ILE A 405 -21.58 -8.01 15.59
CA ILE A 405 -22.19 -7.98 14.26
C ILE A 405 -23.62 -7.44 14.35
N ALA A 406 -24.44 -7.82 15.33
CA ALA A 406 -25.84 -7.40 15.44
C ALA A 406 -25.98 -5.99 16.06
N THR A 407 -25.39 -4.99 15.40
CA THR A 407 -25.39 -3.57 15.79
C THR A 407 -26.02 -2.68 14.72
N ASP A 408 -26.63 -1.57 15.13
CA ASP A 408 -27.25 -0.60 14.22
C ASP A 408 -26.19 0.31 13.55
N THR A 409 -25.35 -0.28 12.70
CA THR A 409 -24.28 0.39 11.96
C THR A 409 -24.39 0.12 10.47
N PRO A 410 -24.01 1.05 9.58
CA PRO A 410 -23.96 0.80 8.13
C PRO A 410 -23.08 -0.41 7.81
N ARG A 411 -23.56 -1.32 6.95
CA ARG A 411 -22.84 -2.54 6.56
C ARG A 411 -22.96 -2.77 5.06
N LEU A 412 -21.91 -3.33 4.47
CA LEU A 412 -21.96 -3.84 3.11
C LEU A 412 -22.64 -5.21 3.10
N PHE A 413 -23.63 -5.40 2.23
CA PHE A 413 -24.24 -6.69 1.93
C PHE A 413 -23.80 -7.13 0.53
N THR A 414 -23.38 -8.37 0.38
CA THR A 414 -23.13 -9.04 -0.90
C THR A 414 -24.09 -10.22 -1.03
N LYS A 415 -24.17 -10.82 -2.21
CA LYS A 415 -25.06 -11.97 -2.44
C LYS A 415 -24.65 -13.21 -1.65
N ASN A 416 -23.35 -13.38 -1.39
CA ASN A 416 -22.81 -14.54 -0.66
C ASN A 416 -22.64 -14.22 0.82
N GLU A 417 -23.34 -14.96 1.66
CA GLU A 417 -23.38 -14.78 3.10
C GLU A 417 -22.08 -15.18 3.79
N ASP A 418 -21.37 -16.14 3.21
CA ASP A 418 -20.09 -16.65 3.69
C ASP A 418 -18.98 -15.59 3.58
N GLN A 419 -18.86 -14.95 2.43
CA GLN A 419 -17.97 -13.80 2.18
C GLN A 419 -18.33 -12.61 3.09
N ASN A 420 -19.63 -12.36 3.29
CA ASN A 420 -20.12 -11.27 4.12
C ASN A 420 -19.67 -11.34 5.58
N LEU A 421 -19.63 -12.54 6.16
CA LEU A 421 -19.15 -12.73 7.52
C LEU A 421 -17.69 -12.27 7.68
N GLY A 422 -16.82 -12.60 6.71
CA GLY A 422 -15.44 -12.10 6.68
C GLY A 422 -15.36 -10.59 6.52
N ILE A 423 -16.20 -10.00 5.68
CA ILE A 423 -16.30 -8.54 5.50
C ILE A 423 -16.71 -7.84 6.81
N TRP A 424 -17.72 -8.35 7.51
CA TRP A 424 -18.21 -7.75 8.75
C TRP A 424 -17.24 -7.89 9.92
N LEU A 425 -16.43 -8.95 9.94
CA LEU A 425 -15.45 -9.21 11.00
C LEU A 425 -14.08 -8.57 10.74
N PHE A 426 -13.80 -8.16 9.51
CA PHE A 426 -12.52 -7.57 9.12
C PHE A 426 -12.10 -6.35 9.99
N PRO A 427 -12.97 -5.37 10.29
CA PRO A 427 -12.60 -4.22 11.12
C PRO A 427 -12.21 -4.60 12.56
N TYR A 428 -12.67 -5.76 13.03
CA TYR A 428 -12.41 -6.27 14.38
C TYR A 428 -11.19 -7.20 14.44
N ASN A 429 -10.52 -7.46 13.31
CA ASN A 429 -9.38 -8.37 13.19
C ASN A 429 -9.65 -9.78 13.76
N VAL A 430 -10.92 -10.23 13.70
CA VAL A 430 -11.32 -11.60 14.06
C VAL A 430 -11.08 -12.50 12.85
N LYS A 431 -10.41 -13.64 13.06
CA LYS A 431 -9.97 -14.54 11.99
C LYS A 431 -10.59 -15.93 12.16
N PRO A 432 -10.87 -16.65 11.06
CA PRO A 432 -11.45 -17.98 11.14
C PRO A 432 -10.42 -19.02 11.56
N ILE A 433 -10.86 -19.98 12.37
CA ILE A 433 -10.17 -21.22 12.72
C ILE A 433 -10.59 -22.26 11.69
N HIS A 434 -9.64 -22.72 10.87
CA HIS A 434 -9.91 -23.67 9.81
C HIS A 434 -10.27 -25.06 10.35
N ASP A 435 -11.33 -25.66 9.82
CA ASP A 435 -11.69 -27.07 10.03
C ASP A 435 -11.97 -27.77 8.69
N ARG A 436 -11.00 -28.58 8.23
CA ARG A 436 -11.09 -29.33 6.97
C ARG A 436 -12.22 -30.35 6.95
N ARG A 437 -12.73 -30.80 8.11
CA ARG A 437 -13.77 -31.85 8.20
C ARG A 437 -15.14 -31.38 7.70
N ILE A 438 -15.27 -30.11 7.33
CA ILE A 438 -16.46 -29.51 6.73
C ILE A 438 -16.31 -29.55 5.20
N GLN A 439 -17.23 -30.25 4.53
CA GLN A 439 -17.13 -30.57 3.11
C GLN A 439 -18.23 -29.83 2.34
N GLN A 440 -17.85 -28.68 1.76
CA GLN A 440 -18.72 -27.84 0.94
C GLN A 440 -19.08 -28.46 -0.42
N ALA A 441 -18.21 -29.33 -0.95
CA ALA A 441 -18.46 -30.08 -2.16
C ALA A 441 -19.15 -31.41 -1.85
N ASP A 442 -19.87 -31.97 -2.82
CA ASP A 442 -20.51 -33.29 -2.70
C ASP A 442 -19.49 -34.44 -2.84
N VAL A 443 -18.68 -34.60 -1.79
CA VAL A 443 -17.63 -35.62 -1.59
C VAL A 443 -17.73 -36.15 -0.16
N CYS A 444 -17.04 -37.24 0.18
CA CYS A 444 -17.11 -37.82 1.52
C CYS A 444 -15.74 -38.29 2.03
N GLU A 445 -15.36 -37.83 3.23
CA GLU A 445 -14.22 -38.34 3.99
C GLU A 445 -14.70 -38.81 5.36
N ASP A 446 -14.18 -39.94 5.85
CA ASP A 446 -14.75 -40.64 7.01
C ASP A 446 -14.66 -39.84 8.34
N ASP A 447 -13.74 -38.88 8.45
CA ASP A 447 -13.62 -37.99 9.63
C ASP A 447 -14.45 -36.69 9.49
N MET A 448 -15.32 -36.59 8.49
CA MET A 448 -16.14 -35.39 8.28
C MET A 448 -17.07 -35.10 9.46
N ILE A 449 -17.31 -33.82 9.70
CA ILE A 449 -18.33 -33.32 10.64
C ILE A 449 -19.51 -32.68 9.91
N ALA A 450 -19.32 -32.26 8.66
CA ALA A 450 -20.38 -31.73 7.82
C ALA A 450 -20.15 -32.09 6.36
N LYS A 451 -21.19 -32.48 5.63
CA LYS A 451 -21.15 -32.82 4.20
C LYS A 451 -22.33 -32.23 3.43
N HIS A 452 -22.06 -31.60 2.28
CA HIS A 452 -23.05 -31.10 1.34
C HIS A 452 -23.71 -32.20 0.49
N PHE A 453 -25.01 -32.06 0.20
CA PHE A 453 -25.77 -32.91 -0.71
C PHE A 453 -26.32 -32.08 -1.87
N SER A 454 -25.77 -32.27 -3.07
CA SER A 454 -26.10 -31.47 -4.25
C SER A 454 -27.34 -31.99 -5.00
N ASP A 455 -28.20 -31.08 -5.46
CA ASP A 455 -29.32 -31.38 -6.36
C ASP A 455 -28.88 -31.58 -7.84
N SER A 456 -27.60 -31.29 -8.17
CA SER A 456 -27.11 -31.23 -9.55
C SER A 456 -26.68 -32.58 -10.14
N TYR A 457 -26.65 -33.64 -9.33
CA TYR A 457 -26.23 -34.97 -9.76
C TYR A 457 -27.34 -35.98 -9.47
N GLU A 458 -27.45 -37.03 -10.28
CA GLU A 458 -28.28 -38.19 -9.90
C GLU A 458 -27.75 -38.71 -8.55
N PRO A 459 -28.60 -38.78 -7.50
CA PRO A 459 -28.13 -39.14 -6.18
C PRO A 459 -27.84 -40.64 -6.14
N ASP A 460 -26.56 -41.00 -6.00
CA ASP A 460 -26.17 -42.40 -5.77
C ASP A 460 -26.66 -42.87 -4.37
N ARG A 461 -26.73 -41.95 -3.39
CA ARG A 461 -27.17 -42.17 -1.99
C ARG A 461 -27.71 -40.90 -1.33
N SER A 462 -28.57 -41.06 -0.31
CA SER A 462 -29.28 -39.99 0.41
C SER A 462 -28.72 -39.70 1.81
N MET A 463 -29.10 -38.54 2.39
CA MET A 463 -28.77 -38.17 3.77
C MET A 463 -29.23 -39.21 4.81
N LYS A 464 -30.32 -39.94 4.53
CA LYS A 464 -30.85 -41.01 5.41
C LYS A 464 -29.93 -42.22 5.47
N GLU A 465 -29.34 -42.60 4.35
CA GLU A 465 -28.40 -43.72 4.30
C GLU A 465 -27.08 -43.38 5.02
N MET A 466 -26.67 -42.10 4.99
CA MET A 466 -25.53 -41.64 5.78
C MET A 466 -25.82 -41.68 7.28
N TYR A 467 -27.02 -41.25 7.67
CA TYR A 467 -27.49 -41.40 9.06
C TYR A 467 -27.49 -42.88 9.49
N GLU A 468 -27.98 -43.78 8.63
CA GLU A 468 -27.95 -45.23 8.88
C GLU A 468 -26.52 -45.76 9.06
N ASN A 469 -25.55 -45.28 8.29
CA ASN A 469 -24.15 -45.67 8.49
C ASN A 469 -23.66 -45.28 9.89
N VAL A 470 -23.97 -44.05 10.33
CA VAL A 470 -23.56 -43.54 11.65
C VAL A 470 -24.18 -44.36 12.78
N ILE A 471 -25.50 -44.57 12.78
CA ILE A 471 -26.18 -45.28 13.88
C ILE A 471 -25.84 -46.78 13.94
N ASN A 472 -25.46 -47.38 12.81
CA ASN A 472 -25.07 -48.79 12.74
C ASN A 472 -23.56 -49.01 12.91
N ASN A 473 -22.80 -47.97 13.32
CA ASN A 473 -21.34 -48.01 13.46
C ASN A 473 -20.61 -48.53 12.20
N ARG A 474 -21.18 -48.26 11.02
CA ARG A 474 -20.50 -48.48 9.73
C ARG A 474 -19.54 -47.33 9.45
N ARG A 475 -18.69 -47.48 8.43
CA ARG A 475 -17.90 -46.33 7.95
C ARG A 475 -18.85 -45.24 7.48
N THR A 476 -18.64 -44.01 7.92
CA THR A 476 -19.60 -42.92 7.69
C THR A 476 -19.80 -42.69 6.19
N CYS A 477 -18.72 -42.80 5.41
CA CYS A 477 -18.73 -42.62 3.96
C CYS A 477 -18.98 -43.91 3.15
N GLU A 478 -19.38 -45.01 3.77
CA GLU A 478 -19.69 -46.26 3.07
C GLU A 478 -20.81 -46.06 2.04
N GLY A 479 -20.52 -46.35 0.78
CA GLY A 479 -21.47 -46.17 -0.33
C GLY A 479 -21.58 -44.74 -0.86
N PHE A 480 -20.83 -43.78 -0.31
CA PHE A 480 -20.79 -42.39 -0.76
C PHE A 480 -19.61 -42.13 -1.70
N ARG A 481 -19.61 -40.97 -2.36
CA ARG A 481 -18.59 -40.58 -3.33
C ARG A 481 -17.24 -40.31 -2.65
N GLN A 482 -16.38 -41.32 -2.67
CA GLN A 482 -14.97 -41.25 -2.25
C GLN A 482 -13.99 -41.23 -3.43
N ARG A 483 -14.50 -41.39 -4.67
CA ARG A 483 -13.74 -41.27 -5.93
C ARG A 483 -13.09 -39.89 -6.09
N PHE A 484 -13.65 -38.88 -5.44
CA PHE A 484 -13.14 -37.53 -5.36
C PHE A 484 -12.70 -37.20 -3.93
N CYS A 485 -11.65 -36.39 -3.75
CA CYS A 485 -11.21 -35.93 -2.42
C CYS A 485 -11.90 -34.63 -2.01
N ALA A 486 -12.09 -34.45 -0.70
CA ALA A 486 -12.42 -33.14 -0.14
C ALA A 486 -11.25 -32.15 -0.22
N LEU A 487 -11.58 -30.86 -0.23
CA LEU A 487 -10.59 -29.79 -0.13
C LEU A 487 -9.77 -29.97 1.16
N CYS A 488 -8.46 -29.74 1.10
CA CYS A 488 -7.54 -29.97 2.21
C CYS A 488 -7.38 -31.45 2.66
N TYR A 489 -7.77 -32.43 1.82
CA TYR A 489 -7.49 -33.84 2.05
C TYR A 489 -6.46 -34.41 1.05
N PRO A 490 -5.67 -35.42 1.45
CA PRO A 490 -4.82 -36.16 0.53
C PRO A 490 -5.61 -36.87 -0.58
N CYS A 491 -5.32 -36.59 -1.85
CA CYS A 491 -6.05 -37.12 -3.02
C CYS A 491 -5.35 -38.32 -3.70
N TRP A 492 -4.53 -39.08 -2.97
CA TRP A 492 -3.68 -40.12 -3.56
C TRP A 492 -4.54 -41.23 -4.20
N GLY A 493 -4.41 -41.41 -5.52
CA GLY A 493 -5.15 -42.42 -6.29
C GLY A 493 -6.62 -42.08 -6.57
N ARG A 494 -7.03 -40.82 -6.40
CA ARG A 494 -8.39 -40.33 -6.71
C ARG A 494 -8.45 -39.63 -8.06
N GLU A 495 -9.66 -39.41 -8.56
CA GLU A 495 -9.86 -38.96 -9.95
C GLU A 495 -9.88 -37.45 -10.16
N ASN A 496 -9.97 -36.69 -9.08
CA ASN A 496 -9.74 -35.26 -9.10
C ASN A 496 -8.70 -34.92 -8.04
N HIS A 497 -7.92 -33.87 -8.29
CA HIS A 497 -7.16 -33.18 -7.26
C HIS A 497 -7.69 -31.76 -7.17
N TRP A 498 -7.95 -31.26 -5.97
CA TRP A 498 -8.35 -29.85 -5.80
C TRP A 498 -7.27 -28.85 -6.26
N HIS A 499 -6.04 -29.31 -6.49
CA HIS A 499 -4.98 -28.56 -7.17
C HIS A 499 -5.33 -28.28 -8.64
N ASP A 500 -6.06 -29.19 -9.30
CA ASP A 500 -6.53 -29.02 -10.69
C ASP A 500 -7.55 -27.88 -10.79
N TRP A 501 -8.21 -27.56 -9.68
CA TRP A 501 -9.14 -26.43 -9.55
C TRP A 501 -8.46 -25.17 -9.01
N ASN A 502 -7.12 -25.15 -9.01
CA ASN A 502 -6.30 -24.04 -8.57
C ASN A 502 -6.40 -23.72 -7.06
N PHE A 503 -6.74 -24.71 -6.22
CA PHE A 503 -6.71 -24.55 -4.77
C PHE A 503 -5.43 -25.14 -4.16
N ASP A 504 -4.92 -24.45 -3.14
CA ASP A 504 -3.90 -24.96 -2.21
C ASP A 504 -4.46 -25.06 -0.79
N CYS A 505 -3.82 -25.80 0.11
CA CYS A 505 -4.23 -25.90 1.50
C CYS A 505 -3.08 -25.60 2.49
N ASP A 506 -3.33 -24.66 3.38
CA ASP A 506 -2.48 -24.31 4.52
C ASP A 506 -3.14 -24.85 5.80
N ASP A 507 -2.40 -25.58 6.62
CA ASP A 507 -2.94 -26.25 7.82
C ASP A 507 -3.55 -25.27 8.84
N VAL A 508 -3.16 -23.99 8.81
CA VAL A 508 -3.64 -22.95 9.73
C VAL A 508 -4.72 -22.09 9.08
N LYS A 509 -4.49 -21.65 7.84
CA LYS A 509 -5.39 -20.72 7.14
C LYS A 509 -6.54 -21.44 6.43
N GLY A 510 -6.34 -22.68 6.02
CA GLY A 510 -7.26 -23.44 5.18
C GLY A 510 -7.00 -23.27 3.71
N ILE A 511 -8.08 -23.10 2.94
CA ILE A 511 -8.03 -23.11 1.48
C ILE A 511 -7.48 -21.78 0.96
N THR A 512 -6.48 -21.88 0.09
CA THR A 512 -5.89 -20.75 -0.65
C THR A 512 -5.83 -21.10 -2.14
N LEU A 513 -5.21 -20.27 -2.98
CA LEU A 513 -5.01 -20.55 -4.40
C LEU A 513 -3.61 -21.12 -4.66
N LEU A 514 -3.53 -22.24 -5.38
CA LEU A 514 -2.28 -22.93 -5.77
C LEU A 514 -1.41 -22.07 -6.66
N ARG A 515 -2.01 -21.58 -7.73
CA ARG A 515 -1.50 -20.43 -8.46
C ARG A 515 -2.43 -19.36 -7.99
N GLN A 516 -1.95 -18.46 -7.15
CA GLN A 516 -2.61 -17.16 -7.10
C GLN A 516 -2.73 -16.77 -8.57
N SER A 517 -3.97 -16.57 -9.04
CA SER A 517 -4.13 -15.77 -10.24
C SER A 517 -3.18 -14.61 -9.99
N GLU A 518 -2.43 -14.21 -11.00
CA GLU A 518 -2.13 -12.81 -11.08
C GLU A 518 -3.54 -12.15 -11.09
N VAL A 519 -4.14 -11.98 -9.91
CA VAL A 519 -4.50 -10.69 -9.38
C VAL A 519 -3.22 -9.89 -9.63
N LEU A 520 -3.03 -9.52 -10.90
CA LEU A 520 -3.65 -8.32 -11.35
C LEU A 520 -4.58 -7.74 -10.25
N LEU A 521 -3.96 -7.31 -9.14
CA LEU A 521 -3.98 -5.91 -8.84
C LEU A 521 -4.00 -5.24 -10.24
N GLU A 522 -4.56 -4.09 -10.41
CA GLU A 522 -3.68 -3.23 -11.19
C GLU A 522 -2.37 -3.30 -10.39
N LYS A 523 -1.39 -4.18 -10.80
CA LYS A 523 0.04 -3.93 -10.72
C LYS A 523 -0.08 -2.51 -11.13
N PRO A 524 -0.06 -1.58 -10.17
CA PRO A 524 -0.21 -0.25 -10.63
C PRO A 524 1.01 -0.22 -11.53
N GLU A 525 0.87 0.25 -12.74
CA GLU A 525 2.04 0.87 -13.33
C GLU A 525 2.47 2.08 -12.45
N THR A 526 2.33 2.07 -11.13
CA THR A 526 3.52 2.19 -10.31
C THR A 526 4.41 0.97 -10.60
N SER A 527 5.06 0.88 -11.76
CA SER A 527 6.33 1.59 -11.87
C SER A 527 6.60 2.42 -10.61
N ILE A 528 6.84 1.75 -9.46
CA ILE A 528 7.33 2.50 -8.31
C ILE A 528 8.59 3.11 -8.84
N ARG A 529 8.60 4.42 -8.77
CA ARG A 529 9.52 5.19 -9.54
C ARG A 529 10.84 5.08 -8.83
N VAL A 530 11.65 4.05 -9.06
CA VAL A 530 12.85 3.75 -8.24
C VAL A 530 13.72 5.00 -8.08
N PHE A 531 13.83 5.78 -9.16
CA PHE A 531 14.48 7.08 -9.17
C PHE A 531 13.55 8.20 -9.61
N ASP A 532 13.48 9.24 -8.79
CA ASP A 532 12.81 10.49 -9.14
C ASP A 532 13.58 11.27 -10.22
N LYS A 533 12.90 12.20 -10.89
CA LYS A 533 13.40 12.85 -12.11
C LYS A 533 14.31 13.92 -11.57
N PRO A 534 15.57 14.01 -12.04
CA PRO A 534 16.43 15.08 -11.61
C PRO A 534 15.72 16.40 -11.88
N GLN A 535 15.65 17.26 -10.86
CA GLN A 535 15.15 18.61 -11.02
C GLN A 535 16.18 19.39 -11.85
N ASN A 536 15.73 20.02 -12.93
CA ASN A 536 16.57 20.86 -13.78
C ASN A 536 16.72 22.26 -13.15
N ILE A 537 17.43 22.34 -12.03
CA ILE A 537 17.74 23.60 -11.35
C ILE A 537 19.24 23.86 -11.42
N THR A 538 19.61 25.09 -11.72
CA THR A 538 21.02 25.49 -11.84
C THR A 538 21.55 25.87 -10.45
N MET A 539 22.55 25.15 -9.96
CA MET A 539 23.14 25.43 -8.64
C MET A 539 23.66 26.87 -8.56
N GLY A 540 23.28 27.58 -7.49
CA GLY A 540 23.64 28.98 -7.28
C GLY A 540 22.73 29.99 -7.98
N SER A 541 21.64 29.55 -8.62
CA SER A 541 20.60 30.46 -9.10
C SER A 541 19.73 30.98 -7.95
N LYS A 542 18.78 31.88 -8.24
CA LYS A 542 17.82 32.36 -7.22
C LYS A 542 16.88 31.27 -6.73
N GLU A 543 16.70 30.22 -7.53
CA GLU A 543 15.84 29.07 -7.25
C GLU A 543 16.60 27.93 -6.52
N ASP A 544 17.94 28.01 -6.43
CA ASP A 544 18.78 27.04 -5.71
C ASP A 544 20.01 27.73 -5.11
N GLU A 545 19.80 28.46 -4.01
CA GLU A 545 20.83 29.26 -3.37
C GLU A 545 21.97 28.39 -2.79
N TRP A 546 23.16 28.98 -2.70
CA TRP A 546 24.29 28.31 -2.06
C TRP A 546 24.10 28.24 -0.54
N ILE A 547 24.14 27.04 0.02
CA ILE A 547 24.35 26.82 1.45
C ILE A 547 25.84 26.95 1.76
N ILE A 548 26.68 26.34 0.92
CA ILE A 548 28.13 26.49 0.94
C ILE A 548 28.57 26.87 -0.47
N PRO A 549 29.05 28.11 -0.69
CA PRO A 549 29.39 28.61 -2.00
C PRO A 549 30.31 27.67 -2.79
N GLY A 550 29.88 27.29 -4.00
CA GLY A 550 30.64 26.43 -4.91
C GLY A 550 30.72 24.96 -4.50
N LEU A 551 30.00 24.52 -3.47
CA LEU A 551 30.04 23.14 -2.98
C LEU A 551 28.66 22.52 -2.78
N LEU A 552 27.77 23.21 -2.07
CA LEU A 552 26.48 22.69 -1.64
C LEU A 552 25.38 23.76 -1.80
N SER A 553 24.37 23.48 -2.61
CA SER A 553 23.16 24.28 -2.75
C SER A 553 21.98 23.69 -1.97
N GLU A 554 20.82 24.33 -2.00
CA GLU A 554 19.59 23.87 -1.36
C GLU A 554 19.06 22.53 -1.93
N HIS A 555 19.41 22.19 -3.17
CA HIS A 555 18.90 21.01 -3.88
C HIS A 555 19.98 20.03 -4.33
N SER A 556 21.26 20.41 -4.43
CA SER A 556 22.33 19.50 -4.85
C SER A 556 23.73 19.89 -4.39
N SER A 557 24.71 19.02 -4.67
CA SER A 557 26.13 19.30 -4.51
C SER A 557 26.84 19.05 -5.84
N ILE A 558 28.00 19.70 -6.03
CA ILE A 558 28.85 19.51 -7.20
C ILE A 558 29.28 18.04 -7.40
N TYR A 559 29.21 17.21 -6.36
CA TYR A 559 29.56 15.79 -6.41
C TYR A 559 28.35 14.87 -6.63
N SER A 560 27.13 15.30 -6.30
CA SER A 560 25.94 14.44 -6.23
C SER A 560 25.58 13.75 -7.55
N GLY A 561 25.91 14.37 -8.69
CA GLY A 561 25.69 13.81 -10.03
C GLY A 561 26.91 13.14 -10.67
N THR A 562 28.01 12.97 -9.94
CA THR A 562 29.30 12.48 -10.46
C THR A 562 29.66 11.13 -9.84
N ASN A 563 30.63 10.40 -10.40
CA ASN A 563 31.16 9.16 -9.79
C ASN A 563 31.87 9.38 -8.43
N GLN A 564 32.03 10.63 -8.01
CA GLN A 564 32.60 11.04 -6.72
C GLN A 564 31.54 11.31 -5.64
N TRP A 565 30.27 11.01 -5.90
CA TRP A 565 29.16 11.16 -4.94
C TRP A 565 29.45 10.51 -3.57
N TYR A 566 30.24 9.42 -3.54
CA TYR A 566 30.64 8.71 -2.33
C TYR A 566 31.53 9.53 -1.38
N LEU A 567 32.09 10.66 -1.82
CA LEU A 567 32.89 11.56 -0.97
C LEU A 567 32.04 12.42 -0.04
N LEU A 568 30.73 12.50 -0.25
CA LEU A 568 29.82 13.25 0.62
C LEU A 568 29.49 12.41 1.86
N HIS A 569 29.80 12.94 3.04
CA HIS A 569 29.51 12.30 4.33
C HIS A 569 28.60 13.20 5.17
N TRP A 570 27.50 12.64 5.66
CA TRP A 570 26.46 13.33 6.41
C TRP A 570 26.41 12.82 7.84
N LEU A 571 26.53 13.74 8.80
CA LEU A 571 26.44 13.47 10.22
C LEU A 571 25.42 14.44 10.84
N CYS A 572 24.70 14.01 11.87
CA CYS A 572 23.75 14.86 12.60
C CYS A 572 24.15 14.97 14.08
N TRP A 573 24.06 16.19 14.63
CA TRP A 573 24.30 16.47 16.04
C TRP A 573 23.28 17.46 16.60
N THR A 574 22.35 16.98 17.42
CA THR A 574 21.22 17.78 17.94
C THR A 574 21.32 18.09 19.43
N THR A 575 22.36 17.60 20.11
CA THR A 575 22.59 17.80 21.55
C THR A 575 23.56 18.95 21.82
N ASP A 576 23.63 19.46 23.04
CA ASP A 576 24.51 20.59 23.37
C ASP A 576 25.99 20.33 23.00
N SER A 577 26.76 21.39 22.71
CA SER A 577 28.19 21.25 22.36
C SER A 577 29.01 20.62 23.50
N SER A 578 28.58 20.79 24.75
CA SER A 578 29.23 20.17 25.92
C SER A 578 29.07 18.66 26.00
N THR A 579 28.16 18.03 25.26
CA THR A 579 28.06 16.56 25.23
C THR A 579 28.94 15.94 24.14
N PHE A 580 29.66 16.75 23.36
CA PHE A 580 30.55 16.31 22.29
C PHE A 580 31.87 15.76 22.87
N GLN A 581 31.93 14.44 23.01
CA GLN A 581 33.08 13.70 23.56
C GLN A 581 34.19 13.41 22.53
N GLU A 582 35.38 13.04 23.04
CA GLU A 582 36.53 12.53 22.27
C GLU A 582 36.14 11.50 21.20
N ARG A 583 35.30 10.52 21.56
CA ARG A 583 34.88 9.47 20.63
C ARG A 583 34.29 10.02 19.33
N HIS A 584 33.57 11.14 19.38
CA HIS A 584 32.92 11.72 18.20
C HIS A 584 33.93 12.41 17.28
N TYR A 585 34.93 13.10 17.85
CA TYR A 585 36.08 13.58 17.07
C TYR A 585 36.77 12.43 16.36
N LYS A 586 36.98 11.32 17.07
CA LYS A 586 37.63 10.13 16.52
C LYS A 586 36.76 9.47 15.45
N THR A 587 35.44 9.36 15.63
CA THR A 587 34.53 8.91 14.57
C THR A 587 34.73 9.69 13.27
N ILE A 588 34.86 11.02 13.35
CA ILE A 588 35.09 11.87 12.18
C ILE A 588 36.50 11.63 11.60
N GLU A 589 37.54 11.55 12.42
CA GLU A 589 38.90 11.26 11.97
C GLU A 589 38.99 9.94 11.20
N LEU A 590 38.30 8.89 11.67
CA LEU A 590 38.25 7.59 11.00
C LEU A 590 37.75 7.71 9.54
N ILE A 591 36.79 8.59 9.25
CA ILE A 591 36.33 8.85 7.87
C ILE A 591 37.50 9.33 7.02
N TRP A 592 38.30 10.29 7.51
CA TRP A 592 39.43 10.84 6.76
C TRP A 592 40.67 9.95 6.73
N VAL A 593 40.87 9.09 7.72
CA VAL A 593 41.95 8.09 7.66
C VAL A 593 41.73 7.16 6.47
N HIS A 594 40.49 6.74 6.23
CA HIS A 594 40.15 5.83 5.14
C HIS A 594 39.78 6.53 3.83
N THR A 595 39.28 7.76 3.91
CA THR A 595 38.90 8.57 2.75
C THR A 595 39.34 10.02 2.96
N PRO A 596 40.63 10.36 2.78
CA PRO A 596 41.16 11.70 3.09
C PRO A 596 40.49 12.85 2.30
N ASN A 597 39.92 12.55 1.13
CA ASN A 597 39.19 13.51 0.30
C ASN A 597 37.70 13.60 0.65
N ALA A 598 37.22 12.91 1.68
CA ALA A 598 35.84 12.99 2.15
C ALA A 598 35.49 14.41 2.59
N ILE A 599 34.25 14.79 2.32
CA ILE A 599 33.65 16.07 2.65
C ILE A 599 32.58 15.78 3.69
N VAL A 600 32.84 16.23 4.92
CA VAL A 600 31.98 15.94 6.06
C VAL A 600 31.07 17.13 6.31
N PHE A 601 29.76 16.90 6.30
CA PHE A 601 28.76 17.87 6.69
C PHE A 601 28.18 17.46 8.03
N VAL A 602 28.33 18.32 9.03
CA VAL A 602 27.76 18.13 10.37
C VAL A 602 26.54 19.03 10.48
N LEU A 603 25.36 18.42 10.36
CA LEU A 603 24.09 19.10 10.53
C LEU A 603 23.78 19.22 12.01
N THR A 604 23.49 20.44 12.47
CA THR A 604 23.36 20.70 13.90
C THR A 604 22.38 21.79 14.26
N THR A 605 21.88 21.73 15.49
CA THR A 605 21.09 22.76 16.14
C THR A 605 21.90 23.57 17.18
N THR A 606 23.12 23.13 17.51
CA THR A 606 23.84 23.55 18.74
C THR A 606 25.32 23.88 18.54
N LEU A 607 26.02 23.27 17.58
CA LEU A 607 27.45 23.51 17.42
C LEU A 607 27.75 24.89 16.80
N PRO A 608 28.80 25.59 17.27
CA PRO A 608 29.35 26.79 16.62
C PRO A 608 29.87 26.54 15.20
N ASP A 609 29.93 27.59 14.38
CA ASP A 609 30.34 27.47 12.96
C ASP A 609 31.84 27.15 12.80
N ASP A 610 32.67 27.56 13.76
CA ASP A 610 34.13 27.36 13.80
C ASP A 610 34.54 26.13 14.64
N PHE A 611 33.59 25.31 15.09
CA PHE A 611 33.83 24.20 16.02
C PHE A 611 34.91 23.21 15.53
N PHE A 612 35.05 23.05 14.21
CA PHE A 612 36.03 22.17 13.57
C PHE A 612 37.17 22.91 12.84
N ALA A 613 37.45 24.17 13.19
CA ALA A 613 38.45 25.01 12.52
C ALA A 613 39.84 24.36 12.44
N GLU A 614 40.24 23.59 13.45
CA GLU A 614 41.54 22.90 13.44
C GLU A 614 41.64 21.85 12.31
N TYR A 615 40.57 21.14 11.99
CA TYR A 615 40.58 20.19 10.86
C TYR A 615 40.67 20.91 9.50
N LEU A 616 40.03 22.08 9.37
CA LEU A 616 40.12 22.92 8.17
C LEU A 616 41.55 23.40 7.92
N LYS A 617 42.27 23.82 8.97
CA LYS A 617 43.70 24.21 8.89
C LYS A 617 44.57 23.08 8.34
N GLN A 618 44.21 21.83 8.62
CA GLN A 618 44.91 20.61 8.20
C GLN A 618 44.56 20.19 6.76
N GLY A 619 43.68 20.93 6.08
CA GLY A 619 43.23 20.70 4.70
C GLY A 619 42.04 19.75 4.57
N TYR A 620 41.50 19.23 5.69
CA TYR A 620 40.31 18.40 5.69
C TYR A 620 39.05 19.23 5.50
N LYS A 621 38.07 18.70 4.77
CA LYS A 621 36.83 19.42 4.45
C LYS A 621 35.72 19.02 5.41
N ILE A 622 35.39 19.91 6.35
CA ILE A 622 34.28 19.76 7.27
C ILE A 622 33.50 21.06 7.38
N TYR A 623 32.17 20.96 7.37
CA TYR A 623 31.29 22.12 7.43
C TYR A 623 30.17 21.90 8.43
N VAL A 624 29.98 22.88 9.30
CA VAL A 624 28.86 22.94 10.23
C VAL A 624 27.68 23.56 9.50
N ILE A 625 26.56 22.84 9.40
CA ILE A 625 25.34 23.33 8.77
C ILE A 625 24.24 23.40 9.82
N LYS A 626 23.87 24.62 10.20
CA LYS A 626 22.75 24.85 11.11
C LYS A 626 21.43 24.49 10.46
N PHE A 627 20.53 23.86 11.21
CA PHE A 627 19.14 23.67 10.82
C PHE A 627 18.18 23.95 11.97
N ASN A 628 17.03 24.49 11.64
CA ASN A 628 15.87 24.71 12.50
C ASN A 628 14.62 24.76 11.60
N LYS A 629 13.43 24.92 12.18
CA LYS A 629 12.19 24.99 11.41
C LYS A 629 12.30 25.97 10.22
N GLU A 630 12.75 27.19 10.50
CA GLU A 630 12.78 28.29 9.53
C GLU A 630 13.76 28.00 8.39
N LEU A 631 14.95 27.48 8.70
CA LEU A 631 15.96 27.13 7.73
C LEU A 631 15.56 25.92 6.88
N LEU A 632 14.92 24.91 7.47
CA LEU A 632 14.44 23.74 6.72
C LEU A 632 13.35 24.14 5.72
N LEU A 633 12.40 24.98 6.14
CA LEU A 633 11.36 25.49 5.26
C LEU A 633 11.92 26.43 4.19
N LYS A 634 12.83 27.35 4.56
CA LYS A 634 13.47 28.28 3.63
C LYS A 634 14.21 27.53 2.51
N ARG A 635 15.01 26.52 2.88
CA ARG A 635 15.82 25.72 1.95
C ARG A 635 15.02 24.71 1.14
N GLN A 636 13.70 24.66 1.31
CA GLN A 636 12.83 23.63 0.73
C GLN A 636 13.33 22.21 1.05
N TRP A 637 13.79 22.03 2.28
CA TRP A 637 14.24 20.75 2.81
C TRP A 637 13.05 19.94 3.32
N TYR A 638 12.07 19.78 2.42
CA TYR A 638 10.95 18.87 2.55
C TYR A 638 10.81 17.97 1.32
N LEU A 639 10.18 16.82 1.52
CA LEU A 639 10.10 15.74 0.53
C LEU A 639 8.71 15.66 -0.15
N GLY A 640 7.73 16.38 0.40
CA GLY A 640 6.40 16.54 -0.16
C GLY A 640 5.48 17.30 0.81
N SER A 641 4.18 17.21 0.60
CA SER A 641 3.17 17.93 1.38
C SER A 641 3.11 17.48 2.84
N ASN A 642 3.27 16.18 3.11
CA ASN A 642 3.16 15.65 4.47
C ASN A 642 4.34 16.09 5.32
N SER A 643 5.56 15.92 4.82
CA SER A 643 6.75 16.38 5.54
C SER A 643 6.83 17.90 5.66
N PHE A 644 6.34 18.65 4.65
CA PHE A 644 6.17 20.10 4.78
C PHE A 644 5.23 20.48 5.93
N ASN A 645 4.05 19.87 6.01
CA ASN A 645 3.08 20.11 7.08
C ASN A 645 3.63 19.68 8.44
N TRP A 646 4.34 18.55 8.50
CA TRP A 646 4.99 18.08 9.72
C TRP A 646 6.06 19.07 10.24
N LEU A 647 6.87 19.65 9.33
CA LEU A 647 7.82 20.71 9.68
C LEU A 647 7.12 22.02 10.09
N GLN A 648 5.96 22.35 9.50
CA GLN A 648 5.17 23.50 9.96
C GLN A 648 4.71 23.31 11.41
N ASP A 649 4.34 22.09 11.78
CA ASP A 649 3.93 21.70 13.12
C ASP A 649 5.11 21.46 14.09
N TRP A 650 6.36 21.82 13.74
CA TRP A 650 7.56 21.61 14.58
C TRP A 650 7.36 21.91 16.07
N ASN A 651 6.73 23.04 16.40
CA ASN A 651 6.52 23.46 17.79
C ASN A 651 5.57 22.54 18.58
N LYS A 652 4.67 21.83 17.89
CA LYS A 652 3.78 20.82 18.46
C LYS A 652 4.56 19.58 18.88
N TRP A 653 5.56 19.19 18.08
CA TRP A 653 6.28 17.94 18.27
C TRP A 653 7.58 18.07 19.07
N LYS A 654 8.19 19.27 19.12
CA LYS A 654 9.53 19.49 19.68
C LYS A 654 9.73 19.01 21.13
N ASN A 655 8.66 19.00 21.90
CA ASN A 655 8.68 18.58 23.31
C ASN A 655 8.45 17.07 23.50
N SER A 656 8.20 16.33 22.42
CA SER A 656 8.01 14.88 22.51
C SER A 656 9.33 14.15 22.76
N GLN A 657 9.25 13.02 23.46
CA GLN A 657 10.41 12.23 23.92
C GLN A 657 11.38 11.86 22.79
N PHE A 658 10.85 11.49 21.61
CA PHE A 658 11.67 11.00 20.49
C PHE A 658 11.86 12.01 19.37
N PHE A 659 11.45 13.27 19.55
CA PHE A 659 11.51 14.28 18.49
C PHE A 659 12.90 14.42 17.86
N PHE A 660 13.94 14.54 18.68
CA PHE A 660 15.31 14.70 18.19
C PHE A 660 15.84 13.44 17.50
N SER A 661 15.35 12.26 17.86
CA SER A 661 15.63 11.02 17.11
C SER A 661 14.92 11.05 15.76
N HIS A 662 13.62 11.34 15.77
CA HIS A 662 12.78 11.37 14.57
C HIS A 662 13.22 12.44 13.56
N ILE A 663 13.67 13.61 14.00
CA ILE A 663 14.22 14.61 13.07
C ILE A 663 15.53 14.11 12.44
N THR A 664 16.37 13.36 13.16
CA THR A 664 17.58 12.76 12.52
C THR A 664 17.22 11.63 11.56
N ASP A 665 16.15 10.87 11.81
CA ASP A 665 15.58 9.91 10.84
C ASP A 665 15.02 10.62 9.60
N TYR A 666 14.40 11.77 9.78
CA TYR A 666 14.00 12.62 8.68
C TYR A 666 15.19 13.14 7.87
N MET A 667 16.21 13.69 8.56
CA MET A 667 17.39 14.26 7.91
C MET A 667 18.17 13.19 7.13
N ARG A 668 18.34 11.97 7.65
CA ARG A 668 19.07 10.91 6.91
C ARG A 668 18.38 10.55 5.60
N TYR A 669 17.04 10.49 5.55
CA TYR A 669 16.31 10.24 4.31
C TYR A 669 16.35 11.43 3.36
N LEU A 670 16.15 12.65 3.87
CA LEU A 670 16.23 13.89 3.10
C LEU A 670 17.59 14.05 2.42
N LEU A 671 18.68 13.86 3.16
CA LEU A 671 20.04 14.09 2.67
C LEU A 671 20.43 13.06 1.62
N LEU A 672 20.13 11.78 1.86
CA LEU A 672 20.39 10.73 0.87
C LEU A 672 19.52 10.89 -0.38
N TYR A 673 18.25 11.29 -0.22
CA TYR A 673 17.38 11.58 -1.36
C TYR A 673 17.89 12.74 -2.20
N LYS A 674 18.14 13.92 -1.61
CA LYS A 674 18.51 15.13 -2.38
C LYS A 674 19.95 15.09 -2.89
N TYR A 675 20.89 14.61 -2.08
CA TYR A 675 22.33 14.76 -2.35
C TYR A 675 23.06 13.45 -2.59
N GLY A 676 22.53 12.32 -2.11
CA GLY A 676 23.26 11.05 -2.05
C GLY A 676 24.46 11.13 -1.11
N GLY A 677 25.38 10.17 -1.22
CA GLY A 677 26.55 10.06 -0.36
C GLY A 677 26.35 9.03 0.76
N MET A 678 27.07 9.21 1.86
CA MET A 678 27.08 8.32 3.01
C MET A 678 26.53 9.05 4.24
N TYR A 679 25.44 8.55 4.82
CA TYR A 679 24.98 8.94 6.14
C TYR A 679 25.55 8.00 7.20
N MET A 680 26.03 8.57 8.30
CA MET A 680 26.52 7.83 9.45
C MET A 680 26.05 8.49 10.75
N ASP A 681 25.62 7.68 11.70
CA ASP A 681 25.46 8.16 13.07
C ASP A 681 26.85 8.53 13.66
N MET A 682 26.88 9.51 14.57
CA MET A 682 28.12 10.02 15.19
C MET A 682 28.83 9.01 16.11
N ASP A 683 28.22 7.85 16.32
CA ASP A 683 28.68 6.71 17.12
C ASP A 683 29.04 5.48 16.25
N ALA A 684 29.09 5.63 14.92
CA ALA A 684 29.49 4.59 13.99
C ALA A 684 30.97 4.74 13.56
N LEU A 685 31.86 3.94 14.14
CA LEU A 685 33.29 3.98 13.85
C LEU A 685 33.61 3.33 12.50
N TRP A 686 34.00 4.15 11.52
CA TRP A 686 34.37 3.69 10.17
C TRP A 686 35.76 3.06 10.13
N ILE A 687 35.89 1.76 10.40
CA ILE A 687 37.20 1.10 10.51
C ILE A 687 37.78 0.61 9.19
N ARG A 688 36.98 0.62 8.10
CA ARG A 688 37.42 0.17 6.77
C ARG A 688 36.49 0.63 5.64
N THR A 689 37.06 0.94 4.46
CA THR A 689 36.28 1.27 3.25
C THR A 689 35.61 0.06 2.60
N PRO A 690 34.50 0.25 1.86
CA PRO A 690 33.87 -0.83 1.11
C PRO A 690 34.76 -1.18 -0.11
N PRO A 691 34.62 -2.38 -0.68
CA PRO A 691 35.46 -2.84 -1.80
C PRO A 691 35.29 -2.00 -3.07
N SER A 692 34.13 -1.35 -3.24
CA SER A 692 33.83 -0.46 -4.35
C SER A 692 33.37 0.90 -3.84
N THR A 693 33.74 1.98 -4.52
CA THR A 693 33.20 3.32 -4.26
C THR A 693 31.78 3.51 -4.81
N GLN A 694 31.29 2.56 -5.61
CA GLN A 694 29.98 2.65 -6.27
C GLN A 694 28.88 1.80 -5.63
N ILE A 695 29.21 0.93 -4.66
CA ILE A 695 28.18 0.13 -3.98
C ILE A 695 27.22 1.02 -3.18
N GLU A 696 25.93 0.76 -3.31
CA GLU A 696 24.83 1.42 -2.58
C GLU A 696 24.24 0.42 -1.58
N PHE A 697 24.18 0.79 -0.31
CA PHE A 697 23.87 -0.18 0.75
C PHE A 697 23.23 0.40 2.00
N ILE A 698 22.54 -0.50 2.72
CA ILE A 698 22.08 -0.35 4.09
C ILE A 698 22.43 -1.61 4.90
N GLY A 699 22.69 -1.47 6.19
CA GLY A 699 22.91 -2.63 7.08
C GLY A 699 21.61 -3.21 7.64
N SER A 700 21.56 -4.53 7.78
CA SER A 700 20.53 -5.21 8.55
C SER A 700 20.96 -5.43 10.00
N ASP A 701 20.00 -5.62 10.91
CA ASP A 701 20.22 -6.11 12.27
C ASP A 701 19.05 -7.05 12.63
N HIS A 702 19.07 -7.68 13.81
CA HIS A 702 18.09 -8.70 14.17
C HIS A 702 17.38 -8.33 15.48
N SER A 703 16.05 -8.39 15.47
CA SER A 703 15.24 -8.30 16.67
C SER A 703 14.87 -9.70 17.17
N LYS A 704 14.97 -9.90 18.48
CA LYS A 704 14.47 -11.12 19.17
C LYS A 704 13.07 -10.91 19.77
N VAL A 705 12.49 -9.74 19.59
CA VAL A 705 11.18 -9.40 20.15
C VAL A 705 10.09 -9.95 19.23
N ALA A 706 9.24 -10.84 19.74
CA ALA A 706 8.21 -11.51 18.94
C ALA A 706 7.25 -10.52 18.25
N SER A 707 6.91 -9.40 18.91
CA SER A 707 6.07 -8.36 18.34
C SER A 707 6.68 -7.65 17.13
N ASP A 708 7.99 -7.77 16.92
CA ASP A 708 8.66 -7.15 15.78
C ASP A 708 8.54 -7.96 14.49
N SER A 709 8.19 -9.25 14.58
CA SER A 709 8.04 -10.15 13.44
C SER A 709 7.05 -9.65 12.37
N GLU A 710 6.08 -8.83 12.76
CA GLU A 710 5.11 -8.23 11.85
C GLU A 710 5.77 -7.27 10.85
N TRP A 711 6.78 -6.52 11.29
CA TRP A 711 7.40 -5.45 10.51
C TRP A 711 8.84 -5.75 10.05
N THR A 712 9.45 -6.85 10.51
CA THR A 712 10.75 -7.34 10.02
C THR A 712 10.66 -7.87 8.60
N LEU A 713 11.78 -7.87 7.86
CA LEU A 713 11.87 -8.35 6.48
C LEU A 713 11.46 -9.83 6.35
N ASP A 714 11.82 -10.64 7.34
CA ASP A 714 11.61 -12.07 7.39
C ASP A 714 11.13 -12.53 8.78
N LYS A 715 10.78 -13.82 8.88
CA LYS A 715 10.34 -14.46 10.12
C LYS A 715 11.46 -14.59 11.16
N ASP A 716 12.71 -14.45 10.74
CA ASP A 716 13.90 -14.56 11.60
C ASP A 716 14.21 -13.27 12.38
N GLY A 717 13.40 -12.22 12.15
CA GLY A 717 13.49 -10.95 12.87
C GLY A 717 14.47 -9.96 12.26
N THR A 718 14.89 -10.16 11.00
CA THR A 718 15.81 -9.25 10.32
C THR A 718 15.14 -7.92 10.03
N TYR A 719 15.73 -6.82 10.46
CA TYR A 719 15.27 -5.47 10.15
C TYR A 719 16.41 -4.60 9.58
N LEU A 720 16.05 -3.48 8.96
CA LEU A 720 17.02 -2.53 8.42
C LEU A 720 17.36 -1.45 9.44
N ALA A 721 18.64 -1.32 9.78
CA ALA A 721 19.13 -0.32 10.70
C ALA A 721 19.69 0.87 9.90
N PRO A 722 19.05 2.06 9.93
CA PRO A 722 19.44 3.20 9.11
C PRO A 722 20.60 4.02 9.72
N GLY A 723 21.43 3.43 10.59
CA GLY A 723 22.53 4.13 11.26
C GLY A 723 23.76 4.35 10.37
N VAL A 724 23.94 3.49 9.35
CA VAL A 724 24.94 3.67 8.29
C VAL A 724 24.30 3.30 6.96
N MET A 725 24.23 4.27 6.04
CA MET A 725 23.60 4.12 4.73
C MET A 725 24.43 4.84 3.67
N ARG A 726 24.53 4.27 2.47
CA ARG A 726 25.22 4.91 1.35
C ARG A 726 24.43 4.72 0.06
N PHE A 727 23.99 5.81 -0.55
CA PHE A 727 23.16 5.78 -1.76
C PHE A 727 23.47 6.97 -2.66
N ARG A 728 23.26 6.81 -3.97
CA ARG A 728 23.21 7.90 -4.93
C ARG A 728 21.96 8.75 -4.66
N LYS A 729 21.95 9.98 -5.18
CA LYS A 729 20.78 10.85 -5.04
C LYS A 729 19.58 10.31 -5.84
N GLY A 730 18.37 10.57 -5.36
CA GLY A 730 17.14 10.41 -6.13
C GLY A 730 16.36 9.12 -5.90
N TRP A 731 16.78 8.24 -4.98
CA TRP A 731 15.99 7.07 -4.59
C TRP A 731 14.63 7.50 -4.01
N SER A 732 13.56 7.30 -4.77
CA SER A 732 12.20 7.72 -4.37
C SER A 732 11.74 7.12 -3.05
N MET A 733 12.23 5.92 -2.73
CA MET A 733 12.03 5.24 -1.46
C MET A 733 12.17 6.20 -0.27
N PHE A 734 13.24 7.00 -0.22
CA PHE A 734 13.45 7.93 0.91
C PHE A 734 12.39 9.01 1.01
N ARG A 735 11.92 9.53 -0.14
CA ARG A 735 10.81 10.49 -0.21
C ARG A 735 9.52 9.83 0.26
N GLU A 736 9.20 8.64 -0.23
CA GLU A 736 7.94 7.95 0.08
C GLU A 736 7.87 7.51 1.53
N ILE A 737 8.95 6.94 2.07
CA ILE A 737 9.07 6.60 3.49
C ILE A 737 8.81 7.85 4.34
N ALA A 738 9.45 8.97 4.02
CA ALA A 738 9.28 10.20 4.79
C ALA A 738 7.85 10.75 4.68
N GLU A 739 7.26 10.78 3.49
CA GLU A 739 5.89 11.28 3.29
C GLU A 739 4.83 10.39 3.95
N GLN A 740 5.07 9.08 4.06
CA GLN A 740 4.19 8.16 4.79
C GLN A 740 4.37 8.28 6.31
N SER A 741 5.62 8.34 6.77
CA SER A 741 5.98 8.30 8.20
C SER A 741 5.74 9.63 8.92
N PHE A 742 5.97 10.74 8.23
CA PHE A 742 5.76 12.11 8.73
C PHE A 742 4.45 12.69 8.20
N SER A 743 3.38 11.90 8.30
CA SER A 743 2.01 12.23 7.88
C SER A 743 1.13 12.63 9.08
N PRO A 744 -0.16 12.96 8.90
CA PRO A 744 -1.05 13.26 10.02
C PRO A 744 -1.20 12.14 11.07
N THR A 745 -0.83 10.89 10.73
CA THR A 745 -0.82 9.74 11.64
C THR A 745 0.52 9.54 12.38
N TYR A 746 1.47 10.48 12.22
CA TYR A 746 2.76 10.48 12.90
C TYR A 746 2.62 10.28 14.42
N SER A 747 3.31 9.27 14.95
CA SER A 747 3.28 8.93 16.37
C SER A 747 4.52 9.45 17.10
N THR A 748 4.29 10.27 18.12
CA THR A 748 5.35 10.78 19.01
C THR A 748 5.83 9.75 20.03
N MET A 749 5.08 8.66 20.24
CA MET A 749 5.34 7.66 21.27
C MET A 749 6.13 6.45 20.77
N CYS A 750 6.34 6.34 19.46
CA CYS A 750 6.98 5.19 18.85
C CYS A 750 8.38 5.53 18.33
N PHE A 751 9.41 5.12 19.06
CA PHE A 751 10.82 5.43 18.75
C PHE A 751 11.28 4.96 17.37
N ASN A 752 10.87 3.77 16.92
CA ASN A 752 11.36 3.18 15.67
C ASN A 752 10.41 3.40 14.48
N CYS A 753 9.23 4.01 14.68
CA CYS A 753 8.17 4.05 13.67
C CYS A 753 8.52 4.86 12.42
N VAL A 754 9.40 5.86 12.52
CA VAL A 754 9.82 6.69 11.37
C VAL A 754 11.22 6.35 10.87
N GLY A 755 12.01 5.64 11.67
CA GLY A 755 13.36 5.20 11.33
C GLY A 755 13.36 3.73 10.88
N PRO A 756 13.96 2.80 11.67
CA PRO A 756 14.12 1.40 11.29
C PRO A 756 12.84 0.70 10.84
N ARG A 757 11.71 0.90 11.52
CA ARG A 757 10.45 0.22 11.18
C ARG A 757 9.91 0.67 9.84
N ALA A 758 9.92 1.97 9.57
CA ALA A 758 9.40 2.53 8.31
C ALA A 758 10.16 2.02 7.10
N ILE A 759 11.50 2.11 7.12
CA ILE A 759 12.33 1.63 6.01
C ILE A 759 12.26 0.12 5.86
N THR A 760 12.16 -0.63 6.96
CA THR A 760 12.03 -2.09 6.90
C THR A 760 10.71 -2.51 6.25
N ILE A 761 9.58 -1.88 6.61
CA ILE A 761 8.27 -2.17 6.01
C ILE A 761 8.29 -1.84 4.52
N TYR A 762 8.78 -0.66 4.15
CA TYR A 762 8.84 -0.26 2.74
C TYR A 762 9.72 -1.22 1.92
N VAL A 763 10.91 -1.56 2.42
CA VAL A 763 11.78 -2.50 1.71
C VAL A 763 11.20 -3.91 1.70
N LYS A 764 10.50 -4.35 2.76
CA LYS A 764 9.80 -5.64 2.77
C LYS A 764 8.78 -5.74 1.63
N GLU A 765 8.08 -4.64 1.35
CA GLU A 765 7.06 -4.56 0.30
C GLU A 765 7.68 -4.51 -1.11
N TYR A 766 8.78 -3.75 -1.29
CA TYR A 766 9.35 -3.47 -2.63
C TYR A 766 10.73 -4.09 -2.88
N ARG A 767 11.14 -5.09 -2.08
CA ARG A 767 12.50 -5.63 -2.04
C ARG A 767 13.06 -6.00 -3.42
N ASN A 768 12.31 -6.80 -4.19
CA ASN A 768 12.77 -7.32 -5.48
C ASN A 768 13.10 -6.18 -6.44
N THR A 769 12.19 -5.21 -6.60
CA THR A 769 12.38 -4.06 -7.48
C THR A 769 13.58 -3.19 -7.07
N LEU A 770 13.77 -2.99 -5.75
CA LEU A 770 14.90 -2.21 -5.25
C LEU A 770 16.24 -2.94 -5.47
N GLU A 771 16.32 -4.23 -5.13
CA GLU A 771 17.54 -5.04 -5.28
C GLU A 771 17.95 -5.19 -6.76
N GLU A 772 16.99 -5.35 -7.68
CA GLU A 772 17.23 -5.36 -9.14
C GLU A 772 17.86 -4.05 -9.66
N ASN A 773 17.62 -2.93 -8.97
CA ASN A 773 18.15 -1.61 -9.32
C ASN A 773 19.39 -1.21 -8.49
N GLY A 774 20.02 -2.16 -7.80
CA GLY A 774 21.30 -1.95 -7.12
C GLY A 774 21.21 -1.63 -5.62
N PHE A 775 20.02 -1.72 -5.02
CA PHE A 775 19.86 -1.63 -3.56
C PHE A 775 20.47 -2.86 -2.89
N THR A 776 21.48 -2.68 -2.02
CA THR A 776 22.13 -3.81 -1.34
C THR A 776 21.84 -3.83 0.16
N ILE A 777 21.27 -4.93 0.66
CA ILE A 777 21.14 -5.19 2.10
C ILE A 777 22.38 -5.95 2.59
N LEU A 778 23.16 -5.33 3.47
CA LEU A 778 24.34 -5.94 4.06
C LEU A 778 23.99 -6.72 5.32
N PRO A 779 24.50 -7.96 5.49
CA PRO A 779 24.38 -8.68 6.75
C PRO A 779 24.88 -7.86 7.95
N GLY A 780 24.16 -7.92 9.07
CA GLY A 780 24.46 -7.08 10.23
C GLY A 780 25.89 -7.15 10.74
N LYS A 781 26.55 -8.32 10.67
CA LYS A 781 27.97 -8.45 11.04
C LYS A 781 28.92 -7.47 10.34
N ILE A 782 28.54 -6.91 9.18
CA ILE A 782 29.39 -6.00 8.39
C ILE A 782 29.42 -4.59 8.98
N LEU A 783 28.28 -4.08 9.45
CA LEU A 783 28.16 -2.72 9.98
C LEU A 783 27.92 -2.68 11.50
N TYR A 784 27.36 -3.78 12.02
CA TYR A 784 26.97 -4.01 13.41
C TYR A 784 27.56 -5.36 13.92
N PRO A 785 28.90 -5.50 14.00
CA PRO A 785 29.56 -6.73 14.43
C PRO A 785 29.21 -7.19 15.86
N ARG A 786 28.64 -6.28 16.65
CA ARG A 786 28.01 -6.53 17.95
C ARG A 786 26.69 -5.79 17.99
N ASN A 787 25.67 -6.44 18.54
CA ASN A 787 24.38 -5.81 18.79
C ASN A 787 24.47 -4.83 19.97
N TYR A 788 23.43 -4.02 20.16
CA TYR A 788 23.35 -3.00 21.21
C TYR A 788 23.39 -3.54 22.65
N ILE A 789 23.15 -4.84 22.86
CA ILE A 789 23.19 -5.49 24.18
C ILE A 789 24.65 -5.80 24.55
N GLU A 790 25.43 -6.29 23.59
CA GLU A 790 26.79 -6.78 23.82
C GLU A 790 27.88 -5.73 23.56
N ILE A 791 27.51 -4.57 22.99
CA ILE A 791 28.48 -3.55 22.56
C ILE A 791 29.33 -3.01 23.72
N ASP A 792 28.77 -2.97 24.92
CA ASP A 792 29.44 -2.51 26.14
C ASP A 792 30.75 -3.25 26.42
N GLY A 793 30.77 -4.56 26.14
CA GLY A 793 31.96 -5.38 26.35
C GLY A 793 33.17 -4.94 25.53
N LEU A 794 32.98 -4.15 24.45
CA LEU A 794 34.09 -3.61 23.66
C LEU A 794 34.70 -2.33 24.24
N LEU A 795 34.05 -1.70 25.22
CA LEU A 795 34.51 -0.48 25.89
C LEU A 795 35.39 -0.78 27.10
N ASN A 796 35.29 -2.00 27.65
CA ASN A 796 36.07 -2.46 28.80
C ASN A 796 37.44 -2.99 28.38
N TYR A 797 38.42 -2.90 29.28
CA TYR A 797 39.77 -3.40 29.10
C TYR A 797 39.78 -4.88 28.73
N ASP A 798 40.60 -5.23 27.75
CA ASP A 798 40.75 -6.61 27.31
C ASP A 798 42.18 -6.87 26.84
N SER A 799 42.88 -7.79 27.49
CA SER A 799 44.25 -8.17 27.13
C SER A 799 44.36 -8.72 25.69
N SER A 800 43.26 -9.20 25.12
CA SER A 800 43.14 -9.69 23.74
C SER A 800 42.56 -8.65 22.76
N ALA A 801 42.41 -7.39 23.16
CA ALA A 801 41.73 -6.35 22.37
C ALA A 801 42.25 -6.23 20.93
N ILE A 802 43.57 -6.24 20.72
CA ILE A 802 44.19 -6.16 19.39
C ILE A 802 43.78 -7.35 18.50
N GLN A 803 43.71 -8.56 19.07
CA GLN A 803 43.31 -9.76 18.32
C GLN A 803 41.82 -9.73 17.99
N LYS A 804 40.99 -9.28 18.93
CA LYS A 804 39.54 -9.09 18.71
C LYS A 804 39.27 -8.03 17.64
N LEU A 805 39.98 -6.91 17.64
CA LEU A 805 39.87 -5.88 16.62
C LEU A 805 40.22 -6.42 15.23
N LYS A 806 41.33 -7.16 15.10
CA LYS A 806 41.70 -7.86 13.84
C LYS A 806 40.62 -8.83 13.37
N LYS A 807 39.96 -9.54 14.29
CA LYS A 807 38.85 -10.45 13.96
C LYS A 807 37.60 -9.70 13.49
N ILE A 808 37.28 -8.56 14.09
CA ILE A 808 36.15 -7.71 13.70
C ILE A 808 36.38 -7.13 12.30
N GLU A 809 37.53 -6.50 12.07
CA GLU A 809 37.87 -5.85 10.81
C GLU A 809 37.94 -6.82 9.61
N LYS A 810 38.18 -8.11 9.86
CA LYS A 810 38.12 -9.15 8.82
C LYS A 810 36.74 -9.21 8.14
N ASN A 811 35.66 -8.95 8.88
CA ASN A 811 34.30 -9.15 8.40
C ASN A 811 33.44 -7.87 8.45
N SER A 812 34.00 -6.75 8.93
CA SER A 812 33.24 -5.55 9.26
C SER A 812 33.92 -4.30 8.72
N TRP A 813 33.10 -3.36 8.26
CA TRP A 813 33.52 -2.03 7.81
C TRP A 813 33.33 -0.98 8.89
N SER A 814 32.41 -1.21 9.82
CA SER A 814 32.04 -0.28 10.88
C SER A 814 31.89 -1.01 12.22
N ILE A 815 32.05 -0.26 13.30
CA ILE A 815 31.64 -0.66 14.65
C ILE A 815 30.67 0.42 15.16
N HIS A 816 29.37 0.10 15.22
CA HIS A 816 28.36 1.00 15.79
C HIS A 816 28.35 0.87 17.32
N LEU A 817 28.50 1.99 18.02
CA LEU A 817 28.57 2.02 19.48
C LEU A 817 27.21 2.15 20.16
N PHE A 818 26.13 2.42 19.41
CA PHE A 818 24.79 2.66 19.93
C PHE A 818 24.81 3.68 21.08
N GLY A 819 25.04 4.96 20.76
CA GLY A 819 25.30 6.05 21.70
C GLY A 819 24.23 6.20 22.79
N LYS A 820 22.97 5.85 22.50
CA LYS A 820 21.91 5.73 23.52
C LYS A 820 22.31 4.81 24.69
N MET A 821 23.07 3.75 24.41
CA MET A 821 23.53 2.74 25.36
C MET A 821 24.94 3.02 25.93
N THR A 822 25.78 3.76 25.20
CA THR A 822 27.22 3.87 25.52
C THR A 822 27.74 5.27 25.77
N ASN A 823 26.98 6.34 25.50
CA ASN A 823 27.46 7.72 25.66
C ASN A 823 27.79 8.08 27.12
N PHE A 824 27.19 7.40 28.09
CA PHE A 824 27.46 7.62 29.51
C PHE A 824 28.56 6.69 30.07
N LYS A 825 29.20 5.88 29.22
CA LYS A 825 30.23 4.90 29.62
C LYS A 825 31.61 5.35 29.19
N ILE A 826 32.61 5.06 30.01
CA ILE A 826 34.02 5.35 29.70
C ILE A 826 34.56 4.29 28.74
N ILE A 827 35.39 4.70 27.77
CA ILE A 827 36.18 3.79 26.96
C ILE A 827 37.50 3.58 27.70
N GLU A 828 37.69 2.40 28.27
CA GLU A 828 38.90 2.07 29.02
C GLU A 828 40.10 1.99 28.06
N ASP A 829 41.28 2.46 28.50
CA ASP A 829 42.52 2.25 27.74
C ASP A 829 42.80 0.75 27.65
N GLY A 830 43.24 0.27 26.49
CA GLY A 830 43.38 -1.17 26.24
C GLY A 830 42.09 -1.93 25.93
N SER A 831 40.92 -1.27 25.87
CA SER A 831 39.69 -1.85 25.31
C SER A 831 39.76 -2.02 23.79
N VAL A 832 38.85 -2.79 23.20
CA VAL A 832 38.78 -2.96 21.72
C VAL A 832 38.55 -1.62 21.03
N ILE A 833 37.62 -0.81 21.55
CA ILE A 833 37.33 0.52 21.00
C ILE A 833 38.49 1.48 21.26
N GLY A 834 39.08 1.46 22.45
CA GLY A 834 40.26 2.28 22.78
C GLY A 834 41.44 2.01 21.84
N VAL A 835 41.72 0.72 21.57
CA VAL A 835 42.74 0.31 20.60
C VAL A 835 42.39 0.78 19.18
N ALA A 836 41.13 0.67 18.75
CA ALA A 836 40.69 1.11 17.42
C ALA A 836 40.85 2.63 17.26
N ILE A 837 40.34 3.42 18.20
CA ILE A 837 40.47 4.88 18.21
C ILE A 837 41.93 5.29 18.21
N LYS A 838 42.76 4.68 19.06
CA LYS A 838 44.19 4.98 19.13
C LYS A 838 44.90 4.63 17.82
N LYS A 839 44.52 3.53 17.16
CA LYS A 839 45.10 3.10 15.88
C LYS A 839 44.79 4.08 14.74
N PHE A 840 43.56 4.61 14.69
CA PHE A 840 43.06 5.42 13.58
C PHE A 840 43.00 6.93 13.86
N SER A 841 43.64 7.42 14.92
CA SER A 841 43.62 8.86 15.18
C SER A 841 44.62 9.64 14.33
N LEU A 842 44.20 10.80 13.85
CA LEU A 842 45.03 11.78 13.13
C LEU A 842 45.85 12.68 14.07
N ASP A 843 45.59 12.62 15.37
CA ASP A 843 46.21 13.49 16.40
C ASP A 843 46.17 14.97 16.02
N ILE A 844 44.96 15.44 15.70
CA ILE A 844 44.72 16.86 15.41
C ILE A 844 44.24 17.51 16.72
N PRO A 845 44.85 18.62 17.15
CA PRO A 845 44.34 19.40 18.27
C PRO A 845 42.88 19.81 18.04
N HIS A 846 42.05 19.77 19.08
CA HIS A 846 40.66 20.22 19.02
C HIS A 846 40.22 20.77 20.37
N SER A 847 39.03 21.38 20.41
CA SER A 847 38.44 21.93 21.63
C SER A 847 38.32 20.85 22.72
N PRO A 848 38.43 21.21 24.01
CA PRO A 848 38.31 20.27 25.12
C PRO A 848 36.97 19.52 25.08
N ALA A 849 37.03 18.20 25.16
CA ALA A 849 35.86 17.33 25.22
C ALA A 849 35.70 16.78 26.66
N PRO A 850 34.52 16.90 27.28
CA PRO A 850 34.30 16.35 28.62
C PRO A 850 34.13 14.82 28.59
N LEU A 851 34.59 14.16 29.67
CA LEU A 851 34.39 12.73 29.89
C LEU A 851 33.24 12.53 30.89
N ILE A 852 32.14 11.90 30.47
CA ILE A 852 31.03 11.58 31.37
C ILE A 852 31.46 10.38 32.22
N GLY A 853 31.80 10.62 33.50
CA GLY A 853 32.07 9.54 34.46
C GLY A 853 33.15 9.78 35.54
N ASN A 854 33.78 10.97 35.59
CA ASN A 854 34.68 11.52 36.65
C ASN A 854 35.96 12.20 36.11
N GLY A 855 36.10 12.42 34.81
CA GLY A 855 37.19 13.22 34.26
C GLY A 855 36.79 14.69 34.13
N LYS A 856 37.39 15.59 34.94
CA LYS A 856 37.38 17.01 34.60
C LYS A 856 37.90 17.16 33.17
N PRO A 857 37.29 17.99 32.29
CA PRO A 857 37.91 18.30 31.01
C PRO A 857 39.35 18.75 31.32
N SER A 858 40.32 18.01 30.79
CA SER A 858 41.71 18.36 30.92
C SER A 858 41.86 19.77 30.34
N SER A 859 42.02 20.77 31.21
CA SER A 859 42.46 22.11 30.83
C SER A 859 43.89 22.12 30.28
N GLN A 860 44.54 20.94 30.15
CA GLN A 860 45.91 20.79 29.66
C GLN A 860 46.02 20.60 28.14
N ASN A 861 44.93 20.40 27.40
CA ASN A 861 45.03 20.05 25.97
C ASN A 861 45.30 21.22 25.02
N GLN A 862 45.41 22.47 25.51
CA GLN A 862 45.62 23.62 24.62
C GLN A 862 47.03 23.71 24.01
N ASN A 863 48.00 22.90 24.47
CA ASN A 863 49.40 22.92 23.97
C ASN A 863 50.00 21.51 23.76
N LEU A 864 49.20 20.50 23.41
CA LEU A 864 49.74 19.18 23.06
C LEU A 864 50.30 19.19 21.63
N SER A 865 51.63 19.26 21.52
CA SER A 865 52.33 19.01 20.25
C SER A 865 52.42 17.50 20.03
N TYR A 866 51.59 16.98 19.14
CA TYR A 866 51.66 15.57 18.74
C TYR A 866 52.84 15.32 17.79
N PRO A 867 53.66 14.28 18.03
CA PRO A 867 54.78 13.97 17.16
C PRO A 867 54.30 13.60 15.75
N PHE A 868 55.04 14.03 14.73
CA PHE A 868 54.76 13.65 13.35
C PHE A 868 55.15 12.20 13.11
N VAL A 869 54.14 11.33 12.94
CA VAL A 869 54.33 9.88 12.83
C VAL A 869 53.71 9.38 11.51
N LEU A 870 54.44 8.51 10.81
CA LEU A 870 53.93 7.74 9.69
C LEU A 870 53.41 6.41 10.21
N GLU A 871 52.09 6.32 10.34
CA GLU A 871 51.37 5.15 10.82
C GLU A 871 51.14 4.16 9.68
N GLY A 872 51.31 2.87 9.96
CA GLY A 872 51.06 1.79 9.01
C GLY A 872 51.47 0.43 9.57
N PRO A 873 51.30 -0.65 8.80
CA PRO A 873 51.57 -1.99 9.29
C PRO A 873 53.06 -2.30 9.29
N LYS A 874 53.55 -2.99 10.34
CA LYS A 874 54.90 -3.57 10.33
C LYS A 874 55.00 -4.76 9.37
N GLN A 875 53.91 -5.51 9.24
CA GLN A 875 53.79 -6.65 8.34
C GLN A 875 52.44 -6.60 7.61
N TYR A 876 52.47 -6.84 6.30
CA TYR A 876 51.31 -6.83 5.41
C TYR A 876 51.21 -8.16 4.68
N LYS A 877 50.05 -8.83 4.73
CA LYS A 877 49.82 -10.07 3.98
C LYS A 877 49.08 -9.75 2.69
N PHE A 878 49.69 -10.04 1.55
CA PHE A 878 49.08 -9.83 0.24
C PHE A 878 47.96 -10.86 0.00
N VAL A 879 46.83 -10.40 -0.54
CA VAL A 879 45.68 -11.24 -0.89
C VAL A 879 45.35 -11.05 -2.38
N PHE A 880 45.38 -12.15 -3.14
CA PHE A 880 45.03 -12.16 -4.56
C PHE A 880 43.52 -12.05 -4.73
N GLY A 881 43.05 -11.14 -5.60
CA GLY A 881 41.62 -10.97 -5.87
C GLY A 881 40.93 -12.22 -6.45
N THR A 882 41.66 -13.07 -7.18
CA THR A 882 41.15 -14.32 -7.76
C THR A 882 40.90 -15.42 -6.72
N THR A 883 41.45 -15.29 -5.51
CA THR A 883 41.30 -16.29 -4.43
C THR A 883 40.16 -15.99 -3.46
N VAL A 884 39.37 -14.94 -3.72
CA VAL A 884 38.31 -14.47 -2.83
C VAL A 884 36.96 -15.00 -3.33
N GLU A 885 36.28 -15.85 -2.55
CA GLU A 885 34.90 -16.25 -2.82
C GLU A 885 33.97 -15.02 -2.79
N LYS A 886 32.84 -15.04 -3.51
CA LYS A 886 31.86 -13.91 -3.53
C LYS A 886 31.43 -13.45 -2.12
N ILE A 887 31.47 -14.33 -1.13
CA ILE A 887 31.09 -14.05 0.27
C ILE A 887 32.24 -13.39 1.07
N ASP A 888 33.49 -13.49 0.60
CA ASP A 888 34.70 -12.93 1.21
C ASP A 888 35.09 -11.54 0.64
N GLN A 889 34.25 -10.92 -0.20
CA GLN A 889 34.46 -9.55 -0.72
C GLN A 889 34.56 -8.48 0.38
N TYR A 890 34.21 -8.84 1.62
CA TYR A 890 34.28 -8.03 2.82
C TYR A 890 35.62 -8.17 3.56
N ALA A 891 36.52 -9.06 3.14
CA ALA A 891 37.74 -9.44 3.88
C ALA A 891 39.04 -8.95 3.23
N GLY A 892 39.87 -8.27 4.02
CA GLY A 892 41.25 -7.91 3.75
C GLY A 892 41.52 -6.92 2.61
N SER A 893 42.67 -6.25 2.70
CA SER A 893 43.29 -5.49 1.63
C SER A 893 43.53 -6.32 0.36
N VAL A 894 42.59 -6.23 -0.59
CA VAL A 894 42.64 -6.97 -1.87
C VAL A 894 43.61 -6.28 -2.85
N ASN A 895 44.35 -7.09 -3.62
CA ASN A 895 45.20 -6.63 -4.72
C ASN A 895 46.22 -5.54 -4.32
N GLY A 896 46.76 -5.63 -3.09
CA GLY A 896 47.86 -4.78 -2.65
C GLY A 896 47.49 -3.38 -2.17
N LYS A 897 46.19 -3.08 -2.04
CA LYS A 897 45.71 -1.81 -1.46
C LYS A 897 45.84 -1.80 0.06
N PHE A 898 46.44 -0.76 0.64
CA PHE A 898 46.55 -0.61 2.09
C PHE A 898 45.27 0.02 2.68
N GLU A 899 44.46 -0.76 3.39
CA GLU A 899 43.18 -0.31 3.97
C GLU A 899 42.93 -0.96 5.33
N GLY A 900 41.91 -0.46 6.06
CA GLY A 900 41.60 -0.95 7.40
C GLY A 900 42.80 -0.86 8.34
N LEU A 901 43.12 -1.91 9.11
CA LEU A 901 44.27 -1.92 10.03
C LEU A 901 45.63 -1.78 9.33
N TYR A 902 45.68 -1.98 8.01
CA TYR A 902 46.87 -1.82 7.17
C TYR A 902 46.98 -0.45 6.51
N VAL A 903 46.02 0.46 6.73
CA VAL A 903 46.03 1.81 6.15
C VAL A 903 47.31 2.55 6.54
N ILE A 904 47.85 3.32 5.58
CA ILE A 904 49.08 4.10 5.75
C ILE A 904 48.72 5.58 5.71
N PHE A 905 49.08 6.31 6.75
CA PHE A 905 48.78 7.73 6.89
C PHE A 905 49.74 8.41 7.87
N VAL A 906 49.82 9.72 7.81
CA VAL A 906 50.53 10.55 8.78
C VAL A 906 49.57 11.14 9.81
N ARG A 907 50.02 11.18 11.07
CA ARG A 907 49.33 11.78 12.21
C ARG A 907 50.26 12.72 12.97
N GLY A 908 49.69 13.65 13.73
CA GLY A 908 50.45 14.70 14.43
C GLY A 908 51.15 15.69 13.48
N GLY A 909 52.05 16.51 14.01
CA GLY A 909 52.78 17.54 13.24
C GLY A 909 51.95 18.76 12.80
N PRO A 910 52.58 19.71 12.09
CA PRO A 910 51.97 21.00 11.72
C PRO A 910 50.89 20.87 10.65
N PRO A 911 50.02 21.90 10.49
CA PRO A 911 48.93 21.89 9.52
C PRO A 911 49.36 21.90 8.05
N THR A 912 50.39 22.66 7.75
CA THR A 912 50.88 22.89 6.39
C THR A 912 52.40 22.84 6.34
N ALA A 913 52.94 22.56 5.16
CA ALA A 913 54.35 22.62 4.88
C ALA A 913 54.59 23.21 3.48
N LEU A 914 55.59 24.09 3.36
CA LEU A 914 55.98 24.71 2.08
C LEU A 914 56.43 23.67 1.05
N LYS A 915 57.06 22.58 1.52
CA LYS A 915 57.54 21.49 0.68
C LYS A 915 57.43 20.17 1.42
N SER A 916 56.87 19.18 0.74
CA SER A 916 56.75 17.83 1.25
C SER A 916 57.17 16.82 0.20
N ILE A 917 57.77 15.72 0.66
CA ILE A 917 58.27 14.67 -0.23
C ILE A 917 57.89 13.31 0.34
N ILE A 918 57.21 12.50 -0.49
CA ILE A 918 56.89 11.10 -0.20
C ILE A 918 57.84 10.23 -1.01
N TYR A 919 58.77 9.56 -0.32
CA TYR A 919 59.64 8.56 -0.91
C TYR A 919 59.07 7.17 -0.66
N ALA A 920 59.00 6.37 -1.73
CA ALA A 920 58.55 5.00 -1.66
C ALA A 920 59.48 4.09 -2.45
N LYS A 921 60.00 3.04 -1.81
CA LYS A 921 60.89 2.05 -2.42
C LYS A 921 60.43 0.66 -2.04
N VAL A 922 60.53 -0.27 -2.99
CA VAL A 922 60.29 -1.69 -2.76
C VAL A 922 61.46 -2.49 -3.29
N ASP A 923 61.88 -3.52 -2.56
CA ASP A 923 63.10 -4.24 -2.88
C ASP A 923 62.94 -5.15 -4.13
N LYS A 924 61.78 -5.79 -4.34
CA LYS A 924 61.59 -6.74 -5.45
C LYS A 924 60.33 -6.52 -6.30
N GLY A 925 59.22 -6.12 -5.71
CA GLY A 925 57.95 -5.87 -6.38
C GLY A 925 57.87 -4.50 -7.07
N LYS A 926 56.64 -4.02 -7.25
CA LYS A 926 56.33 -2.70 -7.82
C LYS A 926 55.33 -1.96 -6.93
N LEU A 927 55.45 -0.65 -6.89
CA LEU A 927 54.53 0.27 -6.22
C LEU A 927 53.87 1.16 -7.26
N SER A 928 52.60 1.45 -7.03
CA SER A 928 51.83 2.38 -7.85
C SER A 928 51.04 3.33 -6.95
N PHE A 929 51.00 4.61 -7.30
CA PHE A 929 50.05 5.56 -6.73
C PHE A 929 48.96 5.76 -7.77
N ASN A 930 47.72 5.39 -7.42
CA ASN A 930 46.58 5.32 -8.35
C ASN A 930 46.31 6.63 -9.12
N SER A 931 46.82 7.78 -8.64
CA SER A 931 46.68 9.09 -9.29
C SER A 931 47.67 9.36 -10.44
N ASN A 932 48.80 8.64 -10.52
CA ASN A 932 49.89 8.96 -11.46
C ASN A 932 50.18 7.87 -12.49
N GLY A 933 49.61 6.67 -12.31
CA GLY A 933 49.98 5.51 -13.12
C GLY A 933 51.46 5.10 -12.94
N GLY A 934 51.79 3.91 -13.43
CA GLY A 934 53.16 3.40 -13.43
C GLY A 934 53.49 2.41 -12.30
N ASP A 935 54.41 1.51 -12.62
CA ASP A 935 54.93 0.44 -11.75
C ASP A 935 56.40 0.74 -11.40
N TRP A 936 56.61 1.25 -10.20
CA TRP A 936 57.90 1.78 -9.75
C TRP A 936 58.54 0.85 -8.72
N SER A 937 59.84 0.57 -8.86
CA SER A 937 60.61 -0.05 -7.78
C SER A 937 61.07 1.00 -6.75
N GLU A 938 61.25 2.24 -7.20
CA GLU A 938 61.57 3.41 -6.37
C GLU A 938 60.92 4.64 -7.00
N THR A 939 60.29 5.49 -6.19
CA THR A 939 59.65 6.72 -6.64
C THR A 939 59.66 7.77 -5.54
N SER A 940 59.61 9.04 -5.93
CA SER A 940 59.49 10.18 -5.01
C SER A 940 58.49 11.20 -5.55
N ILE A 941 57.50 11.55 -4.74
CA ILE A 941 56.48 12.55 -5.08
C ILE A 941 56.76 13.81 -4.26
N THR A 942 56.99 14.94 -4.94
CA THR A 942 57.19 16.26 -4.29
C THR A 942 55.93 17.10 -4.45
N ILE A 943 55.50 17.72 -3.36
CA ILE A 943 54.32 18.59 -3.31
C ILE A 943 54.73 19.90 -2.66
N ASN A 944 54.46 21.02 -3.33
CA ASN A 944 54.68 22.34 -2.78
C ASN A 944 53.40 22.83 -2.10
N ASN A 945 53.54 23.55 -0.99
CA ASN A 945 52.44 24.09 -0.17
C ASN A 945 51.37 23.05 0.18
N SER A 946 51.81 21.88 0.65
CA SER A 946 50.93 20.76 0.97
C SER A 946 50.30 20.89 2.35
N THR A 947 49.05 20.44 2.48
CA THR A 947 48.41 20.18 3.78
C THR A 947 48.62 18.74 4.23
N LYS A 948 48.34 18.42 5.51
CA LYS A 948 48.38 17.03 5.99
C LYS A 948 47.40 16.13 5.23
N LYS A 949 46.21 16.65 4.94
CA LYS A 949 45.21 15.96 4.12
C LYS A 949 45.77 15.55 2.75
N ASP A 950 46.55 16.40 2.08
CA ASP A 950 47.08 16.09 0.74
C ASP A 950 48.10 14.95 0.78
N ILE A 951 48.93 14.90 1.81
CA ILE A 951 49.86 13.78 2.06
C ILE A 951 49.08 12.48 2.28
N ASN A 952 48.08 12.52 3.17
CA ASN A 952 47.26 11.36 3.46
C ASN A 952 46.45 10.88 2.24
N ALA A 953 45.97 11.80 1.40
CA ALA A 953 45.28 11.48 0.16
C ALA A 953 46.17 10.69 -0.80
N ILE A 954 47.45 11.05 -0.94
CA ILE A 954 48.39 10.32 -1.80
C ILE A 954 48.76 8.97 -1.18
N LEU A 955 49.08 8.92 0.11
CA LEU A 955 49.42 7.67 0.80
C LEU A 955 48.30 6.62 0.69
N ASN A 956 47.03 7.03 0.79
CA ASN A 956 45.87 6.15 0.62
C ASN A 956 45.74 5.55 -0.80
N THR A 957 46.42 6.12 -1.81
CA THR A 957 46.41 5.57 -3.18
C THR A 957 47.54 4.59 -3.47
N LEU A 958 48.41 4.32 -2.49
CA LEU A 958 49.52 3.39 -2.63
C LEU A 958 49.02 1.96 -2.79
N ILE A 959 49.48 1.30 -3.86
CA ILE A 959 49.18 -0.09 -4.19
C ILE A 959 50.50 -0.82 -4.39
N TYR A 960 50.64 -1.98 -3.75
CA TYR A 960 51.75 -2.90 -3.96
C TYR A 960 51.41 -4.00 -4.97
N ARG A 961 52.32 -4.30 -5.89
CA ARG A 961 52.18 -5.37 -6.88
C ARG A 961 53.38 -6.32 -6.80
N PRO A 962 53.17 -7.62 -6.50
CA PRO A 962 54.26 -8.59 -6.50
C PRO A 962 54.75 -8.89 -7.91
N SER A 963 56.06 -9.12 -8.09
CA SER A 963 56.63 -9.58 -9.38
C SER A 963 56.08 -10.95 -9.79
N GLU A 964 56.03 -11.27 -11.08
CA GLU A 964 55.53 -12.55 -11.60
C GLU A 964 56.13 -13.79 -10.93
N ASN A 965 57.43 -13.76 -10.60
CA ASN A 965 58.08 -14.88 -9.94
C ASN A 965 57.54 -15.13 -8.51
N PHE A 966 57.32 -14.06 -7.75
CA PHE A 966 56.71 -14.15 -6.40
C PHE A 966 55.24 -14.53 -6.44
N GLN A 967 54.52 -14.22 -7.52
CA GLN A 967 53.14 -14.67 -7.67
C GLN A 967 53.06 -16.20 -7.75
N LYS A 968 54.07 -16.86 -8.34
CA LYS A 968 54.15 -18.32 -8.47
C LYS A 968 54.76 -19.01 -7.25
N THR A 969 55.81 -18.44 -6.67
CA THR A 969 56.63 -19.12 -5.64
C THR A 969 56.31 -18.69 -4.20
N GLY A 970 55.55 -17.61 -4.01
CA GLY A 970 55.38 -16.97 -2.70
C GLY A 970 56.70 -16.39 -2.17
N GLY A 971 56.65 -15.65 -1.06
CA GLY A 971 57.85 -15.11 -0.43
C GLY A 971 57.65 -13.87 0.42
N LYS A 972 58.76 -13.16 0.68
CA LYS A 972 58.79 -11.90 1.43
C LYS A 972 59.42 -10.78 0.61
N ASP A 973 58.83 -9.60 0.70
CA ASP A 973 59.34 -8.34 0.14
C ASP A 973 59.32 -7.23 1.20
N ILE A 974 60.03 -6.12 0.97
CA ILE A 974 60.11 -5.00 1.92
C ILE A 974 59.79 -3.71 1.20
N ILE A 975 58.81 -2.97 1.73
CA ILE A 975 58.49 -1.61 1.31
C ILE A 975 59.09 -0.64 2.33
N LYS A 976 59.85 0.35 1.85
CA LYS A 976 60.45 1.43 2.64
C LYS A 976 59.78 2.73 2.24
N LEU A 977 59.07 3.34 3.19
CA LEU A 977 58.41 4.63 3.02
C LEU A 977 59.11 5.68 3.88
N LYS A 978 59.28 6.88 3.34
CA LYS A 978 59.74 8.05 4.08
C LYS A 978 58.92 9.26 3.65
N VAL A 979 58.32 9.95 4.61
CA VAL A 979 57.62 11.21 4.40
C VAL A 979 58.42 12.32 5.03
N ILE A 980 58.72 13.36 4.25
CA ILE A 980 59.27 14.64 4.70
C ILE A 980 58.15 15.66 4.57
N PHE A 981 57.83 16.37 5.65
CA PHE A 981 56.77 17.38 5.72
C PHE A 981 57.33 18.62 6.40
N GLY A 982 57.88 19.55 5.61
CA GLY A 982 58.67 20.67 6.13
C GLY A 982 59.94 20.15 6.83
N GLU A 983 60.11 20.51 8.10
CA GLU A 983 61.23 20.06 8.95
C GLU A 983 61.00 18.67 9.55
N HIS A 984 59.76 18.18 9.53
CA HIS A 984 59.39 16.90 10.12
C HIS A 984 59.65 15.76 9.12
N HIS A 985 60.10 14.62 9.63
CA HIS A 985 60.30 13.43 8.83
C HIS A 985 59.92 12.17 9.59
N ALA A 986 59.29 11.23 8.88
CA ALA A 986 58.89 9.94 9.42
C ALA A 986 59.23 8.82 8.43
N LYS A 987 59.53 7.64 8.94
CA LYS A 987 59.90 6.46 8.15
C LYS A 987 59.07 5.25 8.57
N LEU A 988 58.73 4.40 7.62
CA LEU A 988 57.99 3.16 7.85
C LEU A 988 58.57 2.06 6.95
N ASN A 989 58.90 0.92 7.54
CA ASN A 989 59.30 -0.28 6.81
C ASN A 989 58.19 -1.33 6.98
N ILE A 990 57.72 -1.87 5.87
CA ILE A 990 56.62 -2.84 5.82
C ILE A 990 57.17 -4.15 5.23
N GLU A 991 57.14 -5.24 6.01
CA GLU A 991 57.41 -6.58 5.49
C GLU A 991 56.13 -7.09 4.79
N VAL A 992 56.20 -7.33 3.48
CA VAL A 992 55.09 -7.88 2.70
C VAL A 992 55.26 -9.40 2.57
N VAL A 993 54.29 -10.16 3.07
CA VAL A 993 54.23 -11.62 2.96
C VAL A 993 53.30 -11.99 1.81
N ILE A 994 53.83 -12.70 0.83
CA ILE A 994 53.15 -13.11 -0.41
C ILE A 994 52.89 -14.62 -0.31
N PRO A 995 51.63 -15.07 -0.24
CA PRO A 995 51.33 -16.50 -0.24
C PRO A 995 51.60 -17.11 -1.63
N VAL A 996 51.85 -18.42 -1.68
CA VAL A 996 51.94 -19.18 -2.94
C VAL A 996 50.55 -19.20 -3.59
N SER A 997 50.44 -18.78 -4.85
CA SER A 997 49.18 -18.86 -5.59
C SER A 997 48.88 -20.31 -5.96
N ASN A 998 47.90 -20.93 -5.31
CA ASN A 998 47.56 -22.34 -5.52
C ASN A 998 46.63 -22.61 -6.72
N ASN A 999 46.24 -21.63 -7.53
CA ASN A 999 45.39 -21.88 -8.71
C ASN A 999 45.68 -20.87 -9.84
N LEU A 1000 46.32 -21.37 -10.91
CA LEU A 1000 46.32 -20.76 -12.25
C LEU A 1000 45.94 -21.78 -13.34
N ASN A 1001 45.39 -22.95 -12.97
CA ASN A 1001 44.88 -23.95 -13.90
C ASN A 1001 43.44 -24.35 -13.50
N SER A 1002 42.44 -23.59 -13.95
CA SER A 1002 41.08 -24.08 -14.25
C SER A 1002 40.34 -23.04 -15.08
#